data_AF-A0A8T1UH22-F1
#
_entry.id   AF-A0A8T1UH22-F1
#
_cell.length_a   1.000
_cell.length_b   1.000
_cell.length_c   1.000
_cell.angle_alpha   90.00
_cell.angle_beta   90.00
_cell.angle_gamma   90.00
#
_symmetry.space_group_name_H-M   'P 1'
#
loop_
_entity.id
_entity.type
_entity.pdbx_description
1 polymer ?
#
loop_
_entity_poly.entity_id
_entity_poly.type
_entity_poly.pdbx_seq_one_letter_code
_entity_poly.pdbx_strand_id
1 'polypeptide(L)'
;MVKSKPPARQQWLHRLLVFLIMMGLLTLMVQISSLLGRSGDQLTGSARLRRAISQRIPWRHRSNRSELQAVNELQPVTNELKEYEGEPTPVADTGDNEVSSEDLLHLSLLHERCVTDTDAVLPWQFGSPDHQSPTAAASNPEVVVHQNDSILLQTLKQCPDVDIYLPNHLHGNGYCEDAVAYAKYLNSRLLPLWALQVKMFDPELGRDVDYFDLCPKTPMIFFNHYWDDVPSMPRWPENKPIYLMPNIEMIELTPEFYWRVNAVLCKTQICFDRVTKWYEQEGNPRNAEVLYTKHTSSDQAQFARKRLGESAIAAKDFSNVTFLHTPGTSIWKGTRAVLDCWTSMAGLPPLDVYINESAYTYMMPPPFQTKLNHSRSPVNVHLGMVERSEFTKITAEAAFFMCPSRIVDSTWSGFRYLAAVMDKLSAEEPSRGRRSWALLLLVPLVGVGLFTLIVETTSLLGPPGDKLLGLHRAIGLTWRNRFSYFLSPDEAVADEDLLHLSLLHEVCITDTNASLPWQFGSPGNQAVGGTANNSQVLMHKNDKDLLQKLRQCPTVDVFLPHNVHTNGYCEDAVAFVKYLESRLLPGWILETKFFDPNLGREVDYFDLCPKTPVLFLDHHWGGVTASPRWPKEKPIYMVPNIEIVELTPMHYWGVDAVLCKTNECNDRVTKWYEQEGNPRNAKVFYTKHTSTDPGLFVRKRLGEYAVSDKDFSNIRVLHTAGTSAAKGTSEVLECWTYTSGLPPLDVYIDRKPFYRLFPASYKMKIARSLSPMSIHLGMMNRMNYSKVVADASFIINPSYSEGYGHIINQARASGAVIITSDVPPMNEMIIANESGILVSSKREKHPMVMLGGKYKGEHGLKGVGGLVASFQSSDVCEAVQRMMRSTTPGDRAEIGLNARREYHSDTKYFANAMQETPMIFFNHYWDGVPLMPRWPKDKPIYLMPNIEMFELTPAHYWKVDVVLCKTQECYDRVTRWYKQEGNPRNTPVFYTKHTSSDQALFARKRMGERVIRPKDFSDIKFIHTAGTSSAKGTRELLECWIFVPGLPQLDVYIDDKPFNLLFKEKLKMYLKFSRSPVNVHVGLVERSKFTKLTADTTFFMCPSVSEGYGHYINQARAAGAVVVTTDLSPMNELITANETGFLIPVERRKHSKMLMGGAYRGEHGLRDVDGLVATFRGPNVCEVVREMMALTTTEQRAAMGANARRAYHEDTEFFAKAMQELRQFARRSN
;
A
#
# COMPACT_ATOMS: atom_id res chain seq x y z
N MET A 1 62.86 -59.24 1.24
CA MET A 1 62.16 -59.83 0.07
C MET A 1 60.69 -59.99 0.44
N VAL A 2 59.78 -59.24 -0.19
CA VAL A 2 58.78 -59.74 -1.19
C VAL A 2 57.64 -60.51 -0.51
N LYS A 3 56.34 -60.25 -0.67
CA LYS A 3 55.53 -59.30 -1.46
C LYS A 3 54.14 -59.19 -0.81
N SER A 4 53.51 -58.06 -1.06
CA SER A 4 52.16 -57.63 -0.66
C SER A 4 51.00 -58.43 -1.26
N LYS A 5 49.90 -58.52 -0.51
CA LYS A 5 48.50 -58.63 -0.97
C LYS A 5 47.58 -57.87 0.02
N PRO A 6 46.75 -56.93 -0.43
CA PRO A 6 45.58 -56.47 0.31
C PRO A 6 44.30 -57.21 -0.15
N PRO A 7 43.26 -57.31 0.69
CA PRO A 7 41.91 -57.36 0.14
C PRO A 7 40.89 -56.43 0.83
N ALA A 8 39.95 -55.97 0.00
CA ALA A 8 38.55 -55.72 0.30
C ALA A 8 38.16 -54.57 1.26
N ARG A 9 38.25 -53.31 0.80
CA ARG A 9 37.30 -52.26 1.23
C ARG A 9 37.03 -51.13 0.23
N GLN A 10 37.34 -51.33 -1.07
CA GLN A 10 37.41 -50.23 -2.04
C GLN A 10 36.54 -50.41 -3.30
N GLN A 11 35.54 -51.32 -3.27
CA GLN A 11 34.67 -51.57 -4.42
C GLN A 11 33.28 -50.90 -4.33
N TRP A 12 32.81 -50.45 -3.16
CA TRP A 12 31.51 -49.76 -3.04
C TRP A 12 31.63 -48.25 -3.30
N LEU A 13 32.69 -47.63 -2.79
CA LEU A 13 33.02 -46.22 -3.05
C LEU A 13 33.34 -45.93 -4.52
N HIS A 14 33.96 -46.89 -5.23
CA HIS A 14 34.21 -46.74 -6.66
C HIS A 14 32.92 -46.83 -7.49
N ARG A 15 31.94 -47.65 -7.07
CA ARG A 15 30.62 -47.72 -7.70
C ARG A 15 29.77 -46.47 -7.44
N LEU A 16 29.87 -45.88 -6.25
CA LEU A 16 29.22 -44.61 -5.92
C LEU A 16 29.82 -43.43 -6.70
N LEU A 17 31.15 -43.41 -6.84
CA LEU A 17 31.85 -42.36 -7.59
C LEU A 17 31.55 -42.44 -9.09
N VAL A 18 31.51 -43.65 -9.66
CA VAL A 18 31.11 -43.86 -11.06
C VAL A 18 29.65 -43.41 -11.27
N PHE A 19 28.72 -43.74 -10.36
CA PHE A 19 27.33 -43.30 -10.47
C PHE A 19 27.17 -41.77 -10.40
N LEU A 20 27.93 -41.09 -9.53
CA LEU A 20 27.90 -39.63 -9.42
C LEU A 20 28.56 -38.93 -10.61
N ILE A 21 29.60 -39.53 -11.19
CA ILE A 21 30.21 -39.03 -12.42
C ILE A 21 29.18 -39.11 -13.54
N MET A 22 28.53 -40.27 -13.75
CA MET A 22 27.53 -40.44 -14.82
C MET A 22 26.32 -39.47 -14.72
N MET A 23 25.84 -39.16 -13.51
CA MET A 23 24.81 -38.14 -13.28
C MET A 23 25.28 -36.72 -13.65
N GLY A 24 26.57 -36.40 -13.45
CA GLY A 24 27.17 -35.13 -13.87
C GLY A 24 27.42 -35.04 -15.39
N LEU A 25 27.58 -36.17 -16.08
CA LEU A 25 27.70 -36.23 -17.54
C LEU A 25 26.36 -35.89 -18.23
N LEU A 26 25.26 -36.36 -17.65
CA LEU A 26 23.92 -36.21 -18.20
C LEU A 26 23.39 -34.77 -18.09
N THR A 27 23.72 -34.06 -17.01
CA THR A 27 23.34 -32.64 -16.84
C THR A 27 24.10 -31.72 -17.77
N LEU A 28 25.35 -32.05 -18.10
CA LEU A 28 26.18 -31.26 -19.01
C LEU A 28 25.72 -31.41 -20.49
N MET A 29 25.33 -32.62 -20.92
CA MET A 29 24.75 -32.86 -22.26
C MET A 29 23.41 -32.12 -22.51
N VAL A 30 22.60 -31.88 -21.46
CA VAL A 30 21.34 -31.11 -21.57
C VAL A 30 21.61 -29.62 -21.75
N GLN A 31 22.74 -29.12 -21.27
CA GLN A 31 23.09 -27.71 -21.39
C GLN A 31 23.71 -27.37 -22.76
N ILE A 32 24.55 -28.21 -23.38
CA ILE A 32 25.19 -27.90 -24.69
C ILE A 32 24.18 -27.67 -25.83
N SER A 33 22.98 -28.25 -25.76
CA SER A 33 22.01 -28.20 -26.86
C SER A 33 21.28 -26.86 -27.00
N SER A 34 21.36 -25.97 -26.00
CA SER A 34 20.73 -24.64 -26.02
C SER A 34 21.61 -23.51 -26.59
N LEU A 35 22.86 -23.78 -27.02
CA LEU A 35 23.85 -22.72 -27.28
C LEU A 35 24.54 -22.68 -28.66
N LEU A 36 24.12 -23.48 -29.65
CA LEU A 36 24.70 -23.41 -31.00
C LEU A 36 23.64 -23.13 -32.07
N GLY A 37 23.42 -21.83 -32.30
CA GLY A 37 22.72 -21.27 -33.45
C GLY A 37 22.84 -19.74 -33.49
N ARG A 38 24.00 -19.23 -33.95
CA ARG A 38 24.34 -17.79 -34.05
C ARG A 38 24.15 -17.27 -35.48
N SER A 39 23.67 -16.02 -35.56
CA SER A 39 24.07 -14.91 -36.45
C SER A 39 23.78 -14.90 -37.97
N GLY A 40 23.33 -13.72 -38.47
CA GLY A 40 23.59 -13.26 -39.84
C GLY A 40 22.65 -12.19 -40.43
N ASP A 41 22.93 -10.91 -40.12
CA ASP A 41 22.45 -9.60 -40.64
C ASP A 41 21.90 -9.44 -42.09
N GLN A 42 20.96 -8.50 -42.28
CA GLN A 42 21.24 -7.24 -43.03
C GLN A 42 20.12 -6.17 -42.97
N LEU A 43 20.57 -4.93 -42.77
CA LEU A 43 19.88 -3.63 -42.81
C LEU A 43 19.49 -3.16 -44.22
N THR A 44 18.46 -2.30 -44.29
CA THR A 44 18.38 -0.95 -44.93
C THR A 44 16.89 -0.60 -45.04
N GLY A 45 16.34 0.59 -44.83
CA GLY A 45 16.73 2.01 -44.73
C GLY A 45 15.41 2.77 -45.06
N SER A 46 15.07 3.97 -44.63
CA SER A 46 15.73 5.07 -43.97
C SER A 46 14.63 6.04 -43.51
N ALA A 47 14.92 6.81 -42.48
CA ALA A 47 14.13 7.96 -42.07
C ALA A 47 14.05 9.01 -43.19
N ARG A 48 12.92 9.74 -43.29
CA ARG A 48 12.93 11.20 -43.48
C ARG A 48 11.54 11.82 -43.35
N LEU A 49 11.57 12.98 -42.71
CA LEU A 49 10.59 14.08 -42.72
C LEU A 49 9.39 14.02 -41.75
N ARG A 50 9.59 14.70 -40.63
CA ARG A 50 8.64 15.67 -40.08
C ARG A 50 7.85 16.38 -41.20
N ARG A 51 6.58 16.64 -40.88
CA ARG A 51 5.75 17.76 -41.37
C ARG A 51 5.40 17.72 -42.86
N ALA A 52 4.12 17.55 -43.15
CA ALA A 52 3.27 18.71 -43.46
C ALA A 52 1.80 18.29 -43.63
N ILE A 53 0.96 18.89 -42.77
CA ILE A 53 -0.25 19.65 -43.12
C ILE A 53 -1.33 18.96 -43.99
N SER A 54 -2.55 19.08 -43.45
CA SER A 54 -3.86 19.10 -44.14
C SER A 54 -4.39 17.75 -44.63
N GLN A 55 -5.69 17.44 -44.62
CA GLN A 55 -6.93 18.09 -44.21
C GLN A 55 -8.02 17.00 -44.37
N ARG A 56 -9.11 17.13 -43.60
CA ARG A 56 -10.50 16.71 -43.92
C ARG A 56 -10.83 15.21 -44.17
N ILE A 57 -11.62 14.63 -43.24
CA ILE A 57 -13.05 14.20 -43.40
C ILE A 57 -13.40 13.44 -44.71
N PRO A 58 -14.31 12.42 -44.77
CA PRO A 58 -14.83 11.41 -43.80
C PRO A 58 -15.40 10.08 -44.43
N TRP A 59 -16.09 9.27 -43.60
CA TRP A 59 -17.26 8.40 -43.92
C TRP A 59 -17.11 7.12 -44.80
N ARG A 60 -17.45 5.99 -44.14
CA ARG A 60 -18.46 4.95 -44.49
C ARG A 60 -18.07 3.63 -45.21
N HIS A 61 -18.61 2.57 -44.58
CA HIS A 61 -19.14 1.30 -45.13
C HIS A 61 -18.13 0.30 -45.71
N ARG A 62 -18.37 -1.03 -45.74
CA ARG A 62 -19.27 -2.01 -45.09
C ARG A 62 -19.02 -3.30 -45.87
N SER A 63 -18.93 -4.43 -45.18
CA SER A 63 -19.39 -5.79 -45.55
C SER A 63 -18.33 -6.81 -45.14
N ASN A 64 -18.60 -7.65 -44.14
CA ASN A 64 -19.49 -8.82 -44.09
C ASN A 64 -18.92 -10.06 -44.81
N ARG A 65 -18.92 -11.14 -44.01
CA ARG A 65 -19.08 -12.56 -44.38
C ARG A 65 -17.87 -13.20 -45.07
N SER A 66 -17.50 -14.46 -44.82
CA SER A 66 -18.17 -15.58 -44.15
C SER A 66 -17.22 -16.79 -44.13
N GLU A 67 -17.48 -17.72 -43.18
CA GLU A 67 -17.39 -19.20 -43.34
C GLU A 67 -16.01 -19.84 -43.60
N LEU A 68 -15.68 -21.06 -43.19
CA LEU A 68 -16.13 -22.08 -42.21
C LEU A 68 -15.14 -23.28 -42.42
N GLN A 69 -15.13 -24.25 -41.48
CA GLN A 69 -14.57 -25.63 -41.58
C GLN A 69 -13.06 -25.78 -41.28
N ALA A 70 -12.55 -26.49 -40.26
CA ALA A 70 -12.92 -27.70 -39.49
C ALA A 70 -12.74 -29.03 -40.23
N VAL A 71 -11.75 -29.85 -39.81
CA VAL A 71 -11.72 -31.34 -39.69
C VAL A 71 -10.48 -31.67 -38.79
N ASN A 72 -10.55 -32.27 -37.58
CA ASN A 72 -10.64 -33.71 -37.20
C ASN A 72 -9.47 -34.58 -37.78
N GLU A 73 -8.71 -35.44 -37.08
CA GLU A 73 -9.05 -36.57 -36.20
C GLU A 73 -7.79 -37.14 -35.44
N LEU A 74 -8.08 -37.73 -34.28
CA LEU A 74 -7.55 -38.88 -33.49
C LEU A 74 -6.10 -39.48 -33.55
N GLN A 75 -5.44 -39.51 -32.37
CA GLN A 75 -4.82 -40.60 -31.53
C GLN A 75 -4.26 -41.92 -32.18
N PRO A 76 -3.28 -42.67 -31.56
CA PRO A 76 -3.16 -43.01 -30.12
C PRO A 76 -1.72 -43.17 -29.51
N VAL A 77 -1.70 -43.54 -28.23
CA VAL A 77 -0.58 -43.69 -27.26
C VAL A 77 0.12 -45.05 -27.33
N THR A 78 1.46 -45.12 -27.13
CA THR A 78 2.14 -46.22 -26.37
C THR A 78 3.58 -45.88 -25.94
N ASN A 79 3.81 -45.99 -24.62
CA ASN A 79 4.98 -46.44 -23.83
C ASN A 79 6.26 -46.91 -24.56
N GLU A 80 7.45 -46.46 -24.12
CA GLU A 80 8.43 -47.22 -23.29
C GLU A 80 9.81 -46.54 -23.17
N LEU A 81 10.48 -46.80 -22.04
CA LEU A 81 11.74 -46.24 -21.53
C LEU A 81 13.02 -46.87 -22.12
N LYS A 82 14.13 -46.11 -22.20
CA LYS A 82 15.55 -46.48 -21.86
C LYS A 82 16.51 -45.35 -22.30
N GLU A 83 17.17 -44.61 -21.41
CA GLU A 83 18.46 -44.88 -20.72
C GLU A 83 19.66 -45.21 -21.64
N TYR A 84 20.61 -44.26 -21.82
CA TYR A 84 22.04 -44.38 -21.40
C TYR A 84 22.89 -43.13 -21.78
N GLU A 85 23.13 -42.26 -20.80
CA GLU A 85 24.44 -41.95 -20.17
C GLU A 85 25.78 -41.86 -20.97
N GLY A 86 26.45 -40.68 -20.87
CA GLY A 86 27.89 -40.37 -21.08
C GLY A 86 28.14 -39.23 -22.10
N GLU A 87 28.90 -38.13 -21.93
CA GLU A 87 30.01 -37.64 -21.09
C GLU A 87 29.99 -36.08 -21.04
N PRO A 88 30.84 -35.37 -20.24
CA PRO A 88 30.51 -34.10 -19.62
C PRO A 88 31.06 -32.98 -20.46
N THR A 89 30.24 -32.05 -20.95
CA THR A 89 30.66 -30.65 -21.19
C THR A 89 29.42 -29.77 -21.31
N PRO A 90 29.53 -28.43 -21.29
CA PRO A 90 29.63 -27.52 -20.15
C PRO A 90 28.25 -26.91 -19.79
N VAL A 91 28.25 -26.15 -18.68
CA VAL A 91 27.26 -25.11 -18.44
C VAL A 91 27.05 -24.33 -19.73
N ALA A 92 25.84 -24.45 -20.25
CA ALA A 92 25.43 -23.78 -21.46
C ALA A 92 24.04 -23.21 -21.24
N ASP A 93 24.13 -21.91 -20.96
CA ASP A 93 23.18 -20.84 -21.12
C ASP A 93 21.85 -20.91 -20.40
N THR A 94 21.93 -20.55 -19.12
CA THR A 94 21.28 -19.29 -18.74
C THR A 94 22.11 -18.12 -19.28
N GLY A 95 22.05 -17.86 -20.59
CA GLY A 95 23.00 -16.99 -21.30
C GLY A 95 22.89 -15.52 -20.96
N ASP A 96 24.00 -15.01 -20.42
CA ASP A 96 24.47 -13.63 -20.35
C ASP A 96 23.58 -12.59 -19.69
N ASN A 97 23.65 -12.56 -18.36
CA ASN A 97 23.43 -11.33 -17.58
C ASN A 97 24.68 -10.89 -16.78
N GLU A 98 25.86 -11.51 -16.98
CA GLU A 98 27.09 -11.15 -16.24
C GLU A 98 28.08 -10.32 -17.09
N VAL A 99 28.70 -9.33 -16.45
CA VAL A 99 29.65 -8.38 -17.08
C VAL A 99 31.02 -9.03 -17.24
N SER A 100 31.69 -8.80 -18.37
CA SER A 100 32.99 -9.41 -18.67
C SER A 100 34.08 -9.02 -17.65
N SER A 101 35.03 -9.93 -17.41
CA SER A 101 36.13 -9.68 -16.44
C SER A 101 37.10 -8.59 -16.87
N GLU A 102 37.16 -8.28 -18.17
CA GLU A 102 37.96 -7.19 -18.74
C GLU A 102 37.21 -5.86 -18.56
N ASP A 103 35.88 -5.85 -18.72
CA ASP A 103 35.06 -4.69 -18.46
C ASP A 103 35.03 -4.30 -16.98
N LEU A 104 34.90 -5.27 -16.08
CA LEU A 104 34.97 -5.04 -14.63
C LEU A 104 36.35 -4.50 -14.23
N LEU A 105 37.43 -5.05 -14.81
CA LEU A 105 38.80 -4.61 -14.56
C LEU A 105 39.07 -3.19 -15.09
N HIS A 106 38.51 -2.81 -16.24
CA HIS A 106 38.68 -1.47 -16.79
C HIS A 106 38.19 -0.39 -15.82
N LEU A 107 37.02 -0.60 -15.21
CA LEU A 107 36.48 0.34 -14.23
C LEU A 107 37.36 0.42 -12.98
N SER A 108 37.93 -0.70 -12.53
CA SER A 108 38.89 -0.75 -11.41
C SER A 108 40.20 0.00 -11.72
N LEU A 109 40.71 -0.09 -12.95
CA LEU A 109 41.93 0.59 -13.41
C LEU A 109 41.73 2.10 -13.55
N LEU A 110 40.61 2.53 -14.11
CA LEU A 110 40.25 3.95 -14.17
C LEU A 110 40.06 4.51 -12.74
N HIS A 111 39.35 3.78 -11.88
CA HIS A 111 39.16 4.17 -10.49
C HIS A 111 40.50 4.29 -9.75
N GLU A 112 41.43 3.37 -9.99
CA GLU A 112 42.77 3.41 -9.41
C GLU A 112 43.52 4.66 -9.84
N ARG A 113 43.63 4.90 -11.15
CA ARG A 113 44.35 6.05 -11.66
C ARG A 113 43.73 7.37 -11.18
N CYS A 114 42.40 7.47 -11.14
CA CYS A 114 41.71 8.63 -10.59
C CYS A 114 42.15 8.93 -9.14
N VAL A 115 42.22 7.94 -8.26
CA VAL A 115 42.60 8.17 -6.86
C VAL A 115 44.09 8.45 -6.69
N THR A 116 44.95 7.88 -7.55
CA THR A 116 46.41 8.02 -7.40
C THR A 116 46.99 9.27 -8.06
N ASP A 117 46.37 9.76 -9.14
CA ASP A 117 46.90 10.83 -9.98
C ASP A 117 45.86 11.92 -10.15
N THR A 118 45.86 12.85 -9.19
CA THR A 118 44.78 13.80 -8.99
C THR A 118 44.88 15.05 -9.84
N ASP A 119 45.95 15.20 -10.63
CA ASP A 119 46.26 16.43 -11.38
C ASP A 119 46.57 16.13 -12.86
N ALA A 120 45.84 15.18 -13.44
CA ALA A 120 46.00 14.75 -14.82
C ALA A 120 44.67 14.70 -15.56
N VAL A 121 44.72 14.88 -16.88
CA VAL A 121 43.61 14.52 -17.77
C VAL A 121 43.58 13.00 -17.90
N LEU A 122 42.50 12.37 -17.42
CA LEU A 122 42.34 10.91 -17.45
C LEU A 122 41.28 10.51 -18.47
N PRO A 123 41.67 10.03 -19.66
CA PRO A 123 40.71 9.60 -20.66
C PRO A 123 40.31 8.13 -20.49
N TRP A 124 39.11 7.78 -20.94
CA TRP A 124 38.54 6.43 -20.78
C TRP A 124 39.41 5.32 -21.39
N GLN A 125 40.23 5.63 -22.40
CA GLN A 125 41.11 4.68 -23.06
C GLN A 125 42.16 4.08 -22.11
N PHE A 126 42.50 4.77 -21.01
CA PHE A 126 43.43 4.26 -20.00
C PHE A 126 42.93 2.94 -19.41
N GLY A 127 43.71 1.86 -19.60
CA GLY A 127 43.35 0.53 -19.09
C GLY A 127 42.07 -0.07 -19.69
N SER A 128 41.62 0.43 -20.85
CA SER A 128 40.53 -0.19 -21.63
C SER A 128 40.88 -1.64 -22.01
N PRO A 129 39.92 -2.52 -22.34
CA PRO A 129 40.15 -3.97 -22.47
C PRO A 129 41.41 -4.38 -23.25
N ASP A 130 41.71 -3.72 -24.37
CA ASP A 130 42.89 -4.00 -25.20
C ASP A 130 44.24 -3.51 -24.63
N HIS A 131 44.18 -2.75 -23.54
CA HIS A 131 45.32 -2.13 -22.86
C HIS A 131 45.45 -2.58 -21.40
N GLN A 132 44.98 -3.78 -21.09
CA GLN A 132 45.09 -4.40 -19.76
C GLN A 132 46.21 -5.44 -19.75
N SER A 133 47.05 -5.39 -18.73
CA SER A 133 47.97 -6.48 -18.44
C SER A 133 47.28 -7.61 -17.67
N PRO A 134 47.81 -8.85 -17.74
CA PRO A 134 47.34 -9.95 -16.90
C PRO A 134 47.43 -9.69 -15.39
N THR A 135 48.27 -8.74 -14.97
CA THR A 135 48.50 -8.33 -13.57
C THR A 135 47.60 -7.19 -13.11
N ALA A 136 46.51 -6.90 -13.86
CA ALA A 136 45.62 -5.78 -13.57
C ALA A 136 46.36 -4.43 -13.49
N ALA A 137 47.19 -4.14 -14.49
CA ALA A 137 47.79 -2.82 -14.73
C ALA A 137 47.43 -2.33 -16.15
N ALA A 138 47.36 -1.01 -16.33
CA ALA A 138 47.18 -0.44 -17.66
C ALA A 138 48.51 -0.46 -18.44
N SER A 139 48.48 -0.88 -19.69
CA SER A 139 49.65 -0.95 -20.57
C SER A 139 49.86 0.32 -21.40
N ASN A 140 48.99 1.32 -21.27
CA ASN A 140 49.00 2.57 -22.01
C ASN A 140 49.04 3.82 -21.10
N PRO A 141 49.98 3.93 -20.14
CA PRO A 141 50.01 5.06 -19.22
C PRO A 141 50.21 6.43 -19.90
N GLU A 142 50.79 6.46 -21.09
CA GLU A 142 51.03 7.66 -21.91
C GLU A 142 49.76 8.36 -22.39
N VAL A 143 48.59 7.73 -22.30
CA VAL A 143 47.31 8.39 -22.62
C VAL A 143 46.83 9.33 -21.51
N VAL A 144 47.42 9.24 -20.32
CA VAL A 144 47.19 10.19 -19.22
C VAL A 144 48.03 11.43 -19.49
N VAL A 145 47.42 12.61 -19.50
CA VAL A 145 48.07 13.84 -19.99
C VAL A 145 48.16 14.89 -18.89
N HIS A 146 49.36 15.41 -18.67
CA HIS A 146 49.66 16.49 -17.74
C HIS A 146 49.85 17.83 -18.47
N GLN A 147 49.86 18.93 -17.70
CA GLN A 147 49.79 20.29 -18.24
C GLN A 147 50.89 20.67 -19.24
N ASN A 148 52.09 20.12 -19.07
CA ASN A 148 53.25 20.45 -19.90
C ASN A 148 53.52 19.41 -21.00
N ASP A 149 52.63 18.43 -21.16
CA ASP A 149 52.81 17.39 -22.18
C ASP A 149 52.54 17.97 -23.57
N SER A 150 53.44 17.66 -24.51
CA SER A 150 53.35 18.18 -25.89
C SER A 150 52.08 17.72 -26.63
N ILE A 151 51.50 16.59 -26.20
CA ILE A 151 50.28 16.00 -26.77
C ILE A 151 49.00 16.66 -26.24
N LEU A 152 49.09 17.58 -25.28
CA LEU A 152 47.92 18.18 -24.63
C LEU A 152 46.98 18.85 -25.62
N LEU A 153 47.49 19.67 -26.55
CA LEU A 153 46.66 20.34 -27.55
C LEU A 153 45.90 19.33 -28.42
N GLN A 154 46.60 18.30 -28.89
CA GLN A 154 45.98 17.27 -29.74
C GLN A 154 44.93 16.46 -28.96
N THR A 155 45.22 16.18 -27.69
CA THR A 155 44.30 15.48 -26.79
C THR A 155 43.05 16.33 -26.59
N LEU A 156 43.18 17.59 -26.14
CA LEU A 156 42.03 18.45 -25.88
C LEU A 156 41.21 18.78 -27.14
N LYS A 157 41.86 18.88 -28.33
CA LYS A 157 41.17 19.02 -29.62
C LYS A 157 40.19 17.89 -29.92
N GLN A 158 40.41 16.69 -29.39
CA GLN A 158 39.48 15.57 -29.53
C GLN A 158 38.36 15.71 -28.50
N CYS A 159 37.28 16.40 -28.90
CA CYS A 159 36.14 16.66 -28.05
C CYS A 159 35.19 15.45 -28.00
N PRO A 160 35.03 14.78 -26.85
CA PRO A 160 34.04 13.71 -26.69
C PRO A 160 32.61 14.26 -26.65
N ASP A 161 31.62 13.35 -26.63
CA ASP A 161 30.20 13.70 -26.53
C ASP A 161 29.84 14.36 -25.19
N VAL A 162 30.61 14.06 -24.14
CA VAL A 162 30.55 14.72 -22.83
C VAL A 162 31.95 14.78 -22.24
N ASP A 163 32.29 15.83 -21.52
CA ASP A 163 33.48 15.89 -20.65
C ASP A 163 33.07 15.92 -19.16
N ILE A 164 33.93 15.46 -18.26
CA ILE A 164 33.63 15.41 -16.82
C ILE A 164 34.64 16.30 -16.09
N TYR A 165 34.14 17.28 -15.35
CA TYR A 165 34.98 18.07 -14.46
C TYR A 165 35.14 17.35 -13.12
N LEU A 166 36.39 17.09 -12.71
CA LEU A 166 36.68 16.55 -11.39
C LEU A 166 37.82 17.36 -10.76
N PRO A 167 37.56 18.13 -9.69
CA PRO A 167 38.59 18.92 -9.04
C PRO A 167 39.48 18.08 -8.14
N ASN A 168 40.75 18.45 -8.03
CA ASN A 168 41.81 17.66 -7.39
C ASN A 168 41.45 17.18 -5.97
N HIS A 169 40.67 17.95 -5.21
CA HIS A 169 40.28 17.63 -3.83
C HIS A 169 39.15 16.58 -3.71
N LEU A 170 38.49 16.19 -4.80
CA LEU A 170 37.45 15.15 -4.82
C LEU A 170 37.96 13.76 -5.22
N HIS A 171 39.26 13.59 -5.44
CA HIS A 171 39.87 12.32 -5.87
C HIS A 171 39.98 11.30 -4.71
N GLY A 172 38.83 10.86 -4.20
CA GLY A 172 38.71 9.80 -3.20
C GLY A 172 37.83 8.65 -3.69
N ASN A 173 37.81 7.54 -2.94
CA ASN A 173 37.12 6.30 -3.33
C ASN A 173 35.61 6.45 -3.60
N GLY A 174 34.96 7.53 -3.13
CA GLY A 174 33.55 7.79 -3.43
C GLY A 174 33.36 8.47 -4.78
N TYR A 175 33.84 9.70 -4.90
CA TYR A 175 33.62 10.51 -6.12
C TYR A 175 34.42 10.02 -7.33
N CYS A 176 35.56 9.33 -7.13
CA CYS A 176 36.23 8.68 -8.27
C CYS A 176 35.43 7.49 -8.82
N GLU A 177 34.74 6.68 -7.98
CA GLU A 177 33.82 5.63 -8.49
C GLU A 177 32.69 6.25 -9.30
N ASP A 178 32.11 7.33 -8.77
CA ASP A 178 31.09 8.12 -9.45
C ASP A 178 31.58 8.62 -10.82
N ALA A 179 32.77 9.24 -10.87
CA ALA A 179 33.31 9.87 -12.06
C ALA A 179 33.76 8.89 -13.14
N VAL A 180 34.49 7.83 -12.77
CA VAL A 180 35.07 6.89 -13.74
C VAL A 180 34.03 6.00 -14.40
N ALA A 181 32.89 5.77 -13.75
CA ALA A 181 31.75 5.08 -14.37
C ALA A 181 31.24 5.85 -15.61
N TYR A 182 31.06 7.16 -15.48
CA TYR A 182 30.66 7.98 -16.64
C TYR A 182 31.80 8.17 -17.63
N ALA A 183 33.05 8.29 -17.16
CA ALA A 183 34.21 8.36 -18.06
C ALA A 183 34.26 7.14 -18.99
N LYS A 184 34.14 5.93 -18.42
CA LYS A 184 34.13 4.67 -19.18
C LYS A 184 32.95 4.61 -20.16
N TYR A 185 31.72 4.70 -19.66
CA TYR A 185 30.54 4.37 -20.47
C TYR A 185 30.08 5.48 -21.42
N LEU A 186 30.56 6.72 -21.23
CA LEU A 186 30.35 7.82 -22.18
C LEU A 186 31.54 8.06 -23.10
N ASN A 187 32.57 7.20 -23.06
CA ASN A 187 33.82 7.39 -23.80
C ASN A 187 34.39 8.81 -23.59
N SER A 188 34.40 9.23 -22.32
CA SER A 188 34.70 10.58 -21.89
C SER A 188 36.08 10.64 -21.21
N ARG A 189 36.41 11.78 -20.61
CA ARG A 189 37.65 12.01 -19.86
C ARG A 189 37.40 12.91 -18.67
N LEU A 190 38.19 12.70 -17.62
CA LEU A 190 38.21 13.56 -16.44
C LEU A 190 39.16 14.73 -16.70
N LEU A 191 38.69 15.95 -16.46
CA LEU A 191 39.46 17.18 -16.67
C LEU A 191 39.69 17.91 -15.33
N PRO A 192 40.95 18.19 -14.95
CA PRO A 192 41.26 19.08 -13.85
C PRO A 192 41.12 20.55 -14.28
N LEU A 193 41.07 21.46 -13.31
CA LEU A 193 40.82 22.89 -13.56
C LEU A 193 41.85 23.53 -14.51
N TRP A 194 43.13 23.15 -14.39
CA TRP A 194 44.20 23.71 -15.24
C TRP A 194 43.96 23.38 -16.71
N ALA A 195 43.35 22.24 -17.05
CA ALA A 195 43.09 21.84 -18.42
C ALA A 195 42.06 22.75 -19.10
N LEU A 196 41.21 23.41 -18.32
CA LEU A 196 40.22 24.38 -18.80
C LEU A 196 40.81 25.79 -18.98
N GLN A 197 41.92 26.10 -18.31
CA GLN A 197 42.52 27.44 -18.24
C GLN A 197 43.77 27.61 -19.09
N VAL A 198 44.47 26.51 -19.38
CA VAL A 198 45.72 26.51 -20.14
C VAL A 198 45.51 27.05 -21.55
N LYS A 199 46.39 27.97 -21.95
CA LYS A 199 46.46 28.54 -23.30
C LYS A 199 47.50 27.78 -24.10
N MET A 200 47.12 27.34 -25.29
CA MET A 200 47.96 26.56 -26.19
C MET A 200 47.95 27.24 -27.55
N PHE A 201 49.12 27.41 -28.19
CA PHE A 201 49.16 27.97 -29.54
C PHE A 201 48.69 26.92 -30.55
N ASP A 202 47.62 27.22 -31.30
CA ASP A 202 47.15 26.37 -32.39
C ASP A 202 47.76 26.85 -33.72
N PRO A 203 48.75 26.11 -34.27
CA PRO A 203 49.44 26.52 -35.49
C PRO A 203 48.52 26.52 -36.72
N GLU A 204 47.42 25.75 -36.71
CA GLU A 204 46.46 25.71 -37.82
C GLU A 204 45.57 26.96 -37.85
N LEU A 205 45.21 27.46 -36.67
CA LEU A 205 44.41 28.69 -36.52
C LEU A 205 45.26 29.96 -36.41
N GLY A 206 46.58 29.81 -36.28
CA GLY A 206 47.54 30.92 -36.17
C GLY A 206 47.35 31.78 -34.92
N ARG A 207 46.82 31.21 -33.83
CA ARG A 207 46.51 31.94 -32.59
C ARG A 207 46.52 31.02 -31.37
N ASP A 208 46.61 31.62 -30.19
CA ASP A 208 46.37 30.90 -28.95
C ASP A 208 44.89 30.50 -28.81
N VAL A 209 44.69 29.27 -28.36
CA VAL A 209 43.40 28.66 -28.06
C VAL A 209 43.39 28.14 -26.62
N ASP A 210 42.20 28.06 -26.03
CA ASP A 210 41.95 27.36 -24.77
C ASP A 210 40.93 26.22 -24.98
N TYR A 211 40.66 25.44 -23.94
CA TYR A 211 39.64 24.37 -24.01
C TYR A 211 38.28 24.87 -24.52
N PHE A 212 37.87 26.09 -24.18
CA PHE A 212 36.59 26.65 -24.63
C PHE A 212 36.58 27.04 -26.11
N ASP A 213 37.73 27.37 -26.70
CA ASP A 213 37.89 27.52 -28.15
C ASP A 213 37.87 26.16 -28.88
N LEU A 214 38.44 25.12 -28.25
CA LEU A 214 38.54 23.78 -28.82
C LEU A 214 37.21 23.02 -28.77
N CYS A 215 36.57 22.96 -27.60
CA CYS A 215 35.33 22.22 -27.35
C CYS A 215 34.19 23.14 -26.88
N PRO A 216 33.77 24.16 -27.66
CA PRO A 216 32.80 25.16 -27.21
C PRO A 216 31.40 24.61 -26.95
N LYS A 217 31.05 23.43 -27.51
CA LYS A 217 29.70 22.86 -27.46
C LYS A 217 29.56 21.57 -26.67
N THR A 218 30.67 20.90 -26.35
CA THR A 218 30.65 19.64 -25.58
C THR A 218 30.04 19.88 -24.20
N PRO A 219 28.97 19.19 -23.78
CA PRO A 219 28.43 19.30 -22.43
C PRO A 219 29.44 18.88 -21.36
N MET A 220 29.30 19.42 -20.16
CA MET A 220 30.18 19.08 -19.03
C MET A 220 29.38 18.60 -17.82
N ILE A 221 29.79 17.48 -17.23
CA ILE A 221 29.19 16.92 -16.00
C ILE A 221 29.87 17.48 -14.76
N PHE A 222 29.06 17.92 -13.79
CA PHE A 222 29.48 18.37 -12.46
C PHE A 222 28.81 17.54 -11.36
N PHE A 223 29.56 17.28 -10.27
CA PHE A 223 29.08 16.50 -9.12
C PHE A 223 28.61 17.41 -8.00
N ASN A 224 27.37 17.22 -7.55
CA ASN A 224 26.78 17.94 -6.44
C ASN A 224 26.98 19.47 -6.58
N HIS A 225 27.51 20.15 -5.56
CA HIS A 225 27.79 21.59 -5.57
C HIS A 225 29.24 21.96 -5.99
N TYR A 226 30.09 20.98 -6.35
CA TYR A 226 31.53 21.18 -6.60
C TYR A 226 31.83 21.65 -8.02
N TRP A 227 31.41 22.88 -8.33
CA TRP A 227 31.52 23.46 -9.68
C TRP A 227 32.73 24.38 -9.85
N ASP A 228 33.36 24.81 -8.73
CA ASP A 228 34.50 25.75 -8.67
C ASP A 228 34.32 27.00 -9.56
N ASP A 229 33.07 27.48 -9.65
CA ASP A 229 32.66 28.59 -10.52
C ASP A 229 33.02 28.44 -12.00
N VAL A 230 33.36 27.23 -12.46
CA VAL A 230 33.72 26.93 -13.85
C VAL A 230 32.61 27.39 -14.83
N PRO A 231 31.32 27.12 -14.59
CA PRO A 231 30.24 27.60 -15.47
C PRO A 231 29.93 29.10 -15.36
N SER A 232 30.64 29.82 -14.49
CA SER A 232 30.54 31.26 -14.30
C SER A 232 31.80 31.99 -14.82
N MET A 233 32.80 31.25 -15.34
CA MET A 233 34.01 31.85 -15.90
C MET A 233 33.67 32.76 -17.09
N PRO A 234 34.36 33.90 -17.28
CA PRO A 234 34.11 34.80 -18.40
C PRO A 234 34.28 34.14 -19.78
N ARG A 235 35.08 33.08 -19.85
CA ARG A 235 35.33 32.29 -21.07
C ARG A 235 34.31 31.19 -21.31
N TRP A 236 33.43 30.89 -20.35
CA TRP A 236 32.40 29.88 -20.51
C TRP A 236 31.43 30.29 -21.64
N PRO A 237 31.25 29.47 -22.69
CA PRO A 237 30.35 29.83 -23.76
C PRO A 237 28.90 29.86 -23.29
N GLU A 238 28.16 30.91 -23.63
CA GLU A 238 26.80 31.19 -23.13
C GLU A 238 25.81 30.03 -23.35
N ASN A 239 25.98 29.28 -24.45
CA ASN A 239 25.11 28.17 -24.84
C ASN A 239 25.73 26.77 -24.59
N LYS A 240 26.88 26.66 -23.91
CA LYS A 240 27.50 25.35 -23.60
C LYS A 240 26.65 24.60 -22.56
N PRO A 241 26.22 23.35 -22.80
CA PRO A 241 25.34 22.64 -21.88
C PRO A 241 26.03 22.19 -20.57
N ILE A 242 25.28 22.18 -19.47
CA ILE A 242 25.76 21.79 -18.13
C ILE A 242 24.93 20.60 -17.65
N TYR A 243 25.55 19.51 -17.20
CA TYR A 243 24.88 18.36 -16.60
C TYR A 243 25.24 18.24 -15.11
N LEU A 244 24.26 17.97 -14.27
CA LEU A 244 24.43 17.83 -12.81
C LEU A 244 24.18 16.40 -12.36
N MET A 245 25.08 15.83 -11.58
CA MET A 245 24.82 14.60 -10.83
C MET A 245 24.71 14.91 -9.33
N PRO A 246 23.49 14.93 -8.75
CA PRO A 246 23.26 15.40 -7.39
C PRO A 246 23.23 14.28 -6.35
N ASN A 247 23.61 14.59 -5.11
CA ASN A 247 23.24 13.83 -3.92
C ASN A 247 22.17 14.63 -3.19
N ILE A 248 20.90 14.32 -3.47
CA ILE A 248 19.74 15.17 -3.12
C ILE A 248 19.45 15.26 -1.60
N GLU A 249 20.15 14.46 -0.80
CA GLU A 249 20.13 14.50 0.66
C GLU A 249 21.15 15.46 1.27
N MET A 250 22.08 16.00 0.48
CA MET A 250 23.03 17.03 0.92
C MET A 250 22.37 18.40 0.91
N ILE A 251 22.55 19.15 2.00
CA ILE A 251 21.85 20.42 2.26
C ILE A 251 22.41 21.59 1.43
N GLU A 252 23.59 21.41 0.83
CA GLU A 252 24.33 22.41 0.08
C GLU A 252 23.82 22.59 -1.37
N LEU A 253 22.98 21.67 -1.86
CA LEU A 253 22.34 21.82 -3.16
C LEU A 253 21.10 22.71 -3.06
N THR A 254 21.20 23.88 -3.68
CA THR A 254 20.12 24.86 -3.74
C THR A 254 19.37 24.80 -5.07
N PRO A 255 18.16 25.39 -5.17
CA PRO A 255 17.40 25.51 -6.42
C PRO A 255 18.21 26.00 -7.64
N GLU A 256 19.15 26.91 -7.43
CA GLU A 256 19.92 27.55 -8.51
C GLU A 256 20.81 26.56 -9.28
N PHE A 257 21.36 25.56 -8.60
CA PHE A 257 22.18 24.53 -9.24
C PHE A 257 21.35 23.74 -10.25
N TYR A 258 20.15 23.33 -9.85
CA TYR A 258 19.26 22.56 -10.71
C TYR A 258 18.67 23.43 -11.82
N TRP A 259 18.21 24.65 -11.56
CA TRP A 259 17.64 25.48 -12.65
C TRP A 259 18.65 25.90 -13.73
N ARG A 260 19.96 25.89 -13.45
CA ARG A 260 21.02 26.24 -14.42
C ARG A 260 21.42 25.12 -15.37
N VAL A 261 21.08 23.86 -15.07
CA VAL A 261 21.54 22.73 -15.88
C VAL A 261 20.60 22.39 -17.04
N ASN A 262 21.11 21.56 -17.93
CA ASN A 262 20.42 21.01 -19.09
C ASN A 262 20.05 19.54 -18.89
N ALA A 263 20.72 18.84 -17.98
CA ALA A 263 20.31 17.50 -17.57
C ALA A 263 20.71 17.23 -16.11
N VAL A 264 19.93 16.39 -15.44
CA VAL A 264 20.23 15.87 -14.12
C VAL A 264 20.36 14.35 -14.17
N LEU A 265 21.53 13.85 -13.83
CA LEU A 265 21.85 12.43 -13.82
C LEU A 265 21.62 11.87 -12.41
N CYS A 266 20.45 11.27 -12.22
CA CYS A 266 20.04 10.72 -10.94
C CYS A 266 20.43 9.25 -10.80
N LYS A 267 21.37 8.99 -9.90
CA LYS A 267 21.85 7.63 -9.57
C LYS A 267 20.77 6.74 -8.96
N THR A 268 19.78 7.32 -8.27
CA THR A 268 18.74 6.59 -7.54
C THR A 268 17.34 6.99 -8.03
N GLN A 269 16.37 6.07 -7.94
CA GLN A 269 14.99 6.37 -8.37
C GLN A 269 14.40 7.49 -7.51
N ILE A 270 14.79 7.57 -6.24
CA ILE A 270 14.37 8.67 -5.35
C ILE A 270 14.97 10.01 -5.76
N CYS A 271 16.22 10.06 -6.25
CA CYS A 271 16.77 11.26 -6.88
C CYS A 271 15.94 11.62 -8.11
N PHE A 272 15.72 10.65 -9.02
CA PHE A 272 15.01 10.90 -10.26
C PHE A 272 13.60 11.41 -9.98
N ASP A 273 12.83 10.71 -9.15
CA ASP A 273 11.46 11.07 -8.80
C ASP A 273 11.42 12.42 -8.09
N ARG A 274 12.39 12.72 -7.20
CA ARG A 274 12.42 13.99 -6.46
C ARG A 274 12.90 15.15 -7.29
N VAL A 275 13.95 15.01 -8.10
CA VAL A 275 14.42 16.10 -8.97
C VAL A 275 13.44 16.32 -10.12
N THR A 276 12.80 15.26 -10.64
CA THR A 276 11.71 15.40 -11.62
C THR A 276 10.51 16.10 -10.99
N LYS A 277 10.02 15.62 -9.84
CA LYS A 277 8.95 16.31 -9.09
C LYS A 277 9.31 17.74 -8.71
N TRP A 278 10.58 17.98 -8.38
CA TRP A 278 11.09 19.29 -8.00
C TRP A 278 11.15 20.23 -9.20
N TYR A 279 11.63 19.81 -10.37
CA TYR A 279 11.53 20.58 -11.62
C TYR A 279 10.08 20.78 -12.09
N GLU A 280 9.18 19.86 -11.78
CA GLU A 280 7.74 20.01 -12.05
C GLU A 280 7.07 20.98 -11.07
N GLN A 281 7.49 20.99 -9.80
CA GLN A 281 6.99 21.86 -8.72
C GLN A 281 7.54 23.29 -8.81
N GLU A 282 8.86 23.43 -8.89
CA GLU A 282 9.60 24.69 -8.88
C GLU A 282 9.82 25.26 -10.29
N GLY A 283 9.44 24.50 -11.31
CA GLY A 283 9.62 24.85 -12.70
C GLY A 283 10.98 24.42 -13.25
N ASN A 284 11.00 24.14 -14.55
CA ASN A 284 12.19 23.67 -15.25
C ASN A 284 12.59 24.68 -16.35
N PRO A 285 13.24 25.80 -15.98
CA PRO A 285 13.40 26.96 -16.87
C PRO A 285 14.29 26.66 -18.09
N ARG A 286 15.22 25.71 -17.97
CA ARG A 286 16.05 25.24 -19.10
C ARG A 286 15.53 23.97 -19.76
N ASN A 287 14.35 23.50 -19.34
CA ASN A 287 13.80 22.20 -19.75
C ASN A 287 14.82 21.08 -19.58
N ALA A 288 15.52 21.10 -18.45
CA ALA A 288 16.55 20.17 -18.07
C ALA A 288 15.99 18.75 -17.98
N GLU A 289 16.62 17.80 -18.64
CA GLU A 289 16.14 16.42 -18.65
C GLU A 289 16.64 15.68 -17.42
N VAL A 290 15.75 15.12 -16.61
CA VAL A 290 16.16 14.25 -15.49
C VAL A 290 16.26 12.84 -16.02
N LEU A 291 17.36 12.15 -15.71
CA LEU A 291 17.65 10.81 -16.21
C LEU A 291 17.94 9.89 -15.03
N TYR A 292 17.23 8.75 -14.97
CA TYR A 292 17.52 7.72 -13.97
C TYR A 292 18.58 6.79 -14.54
N THR A 293 19.80 6.89 -14.03
CA THR A 293 20.95 6.18 -14.61
C THR A 293 21.20 4.83 -13.95
N LYS A 294 20.70 4.61 -12.72
CA LYS A 294 21.28 3.62 -11.78
C LYS A 294 22.80 3.85 -11.62
N HIS A 295 23.43 3.18 -10.66
CA HIS A 295 24.86 3.38 -10.48
C HIS A 295 25.59 2.09 -10.10
N THR A 296 26.86 2.02 -10.44
CA THR A 296 27.73 0.86 -10.22
C THR A 296 29.07 1.31 -9.64
N SER A 297 29.86 0.37 -9.13
CA SER A 297 31.21 0.61 -8.61
C SER A 297 32.13 -0.53 -9.03
N SER A 298 33.44 -0.30 -8.93
CA SER A 298 34.44 -1.27 -9.36
C SER A 298 34.46 -2.55 -8.51
N ASP A 299 34.73 -3.70 -9.16
CA ASP A 299 34.84 -4.99 -8.48
C ASP A 299 36.20 -5.09 -7.77
N GLN A 300 36.21 -4.65 -6.51
CA GLN A 300 37.41 -4.65 -5.68
C GLN A 300 37.94 -6.06 -5.39
N ALA A 301 37.07 -7.08 -5.37
CA ALA A 301 37.48 -8.44 -5.06
C ALA A 301 38.18 -9.11 -6.25
N GLN A 302 37.63 -8.94 -7.46
CA GLN A 302 38.28 -9.40 -8.68
C GLN A 302 39.57 -8.61 -8.96
N PHE A 303 39.56 -7.30 -8.73
CA PHE A 303 40.76 -6.47 -8.89
C PHE A 303 41.89 -6.91 -7.95
N ALA A 304 41.59 -7.10 -6.66
CA ALA A 304 42.57 -7.56 -5.67
C ALA A 304 43.18 -8.93 -6.05
N ARG A 305 42.34 -9.88 -6.49
CA ARG A 305 42.78 -11.20 -6.97
C ARG A 305 43.70 -11.13 -8.18
N LYS A 306 43.36 -10.31 -9.18
CA LYS A 306 44.20 -10.14 -10.38
C LYS A 306 45.51 -9.37 -10.07
N ARG A 307 45.47 -8.40 -9.15
CA ARG A 307 46.61 -7.53 -8.80
C ARG A 307 47.61 -8.19 -7.85
N LEU A 308 47.11 -8.86 -6.82
CA LEU A 308 47.90 -9.47 -5.75
C LEU A 308 48.11 -10.98 -5.94
N GLY A 309 47.31 -11.61 -6.82
CA GLY A 309 47.28 -13.05 -7.05
C GLY A 309 46.27 -13.77 -6.15
N GLU A 310 45.63 -14.81 -6.67
CA GLU A 310 44.57 -15.55 -5.97
C GLU A 310 45.03 -16.09 -4.60
N SER A 311 46.27 -16.57 -4.53
CA SER A 311 46.85 -17.09 -3.27
C SER A 311 47.11 -16.02 -2.22
N ALA A 312 47.12 -14.74 -2.60
CA ALA A 312 47.32 -13.63 -1.69
C ALA A 312 46.02 -13.14 -1.04
N ILE A 313 44.86 -13.60 -1.51
CA ILE A 313 43.53 -13.27 -0.99
C ILE A 313 42.97 -14.48 -0.24
N ALA A 314 42.74 -14.33 1.06
CA ALA A 314 42.12 -15.36 1.87
C ALA A 314 40.66 -15.63 1.43
N ALA A 315 40.26 -16.90 1.47
CA ALA A 315 38.86 -17.26 1.26
C ALA A 315 37.99 -16.68 2.39
N LYS A 316 36.77 -16.25 2.03
CA LYS A 316 35.80 -15.68 2.98
C LYS A 316 35.41 -16.71 4.05
N ASP A 317 35.52 -16.31 5.31
CA ASP A 317 35.14 -17.15 6.45
C ASP A 317 33.73 -16.78 6.96
N PHE A 318 32.74 -17.61 6.64
CA PHE A 318 31.37 -17.44 7.12
C PHE A 318 31.10 -18.10 8.47
N SER A 319 32.05 -18.90 8.96
CA SER A 319 31.89 -19.67 10.21
C SER A 319 32.36 -18.88 11.42
N ASN A 320 33.46 -18.14 11.30
CA ASN A 320 33.95 -17.25 12.35
C ASN A 320 33.50 -15.80 12.06
N VAL A 321 32.28 -15.49 12.49
CA VAL A 321 31.61 -14.22 12.19
C VAL A 321 32.45 -13.04 12.68
N THR A 322 32.94 -12.23 11.74
CA THR A 322 33.64 -10.97 11.99
C THR A 322 33.05 -9.92 11.07
N PHE A 323 32.69 -8.77 11.62
CA PHE A 323 32.09 -7.67 10.87
C PHE A 323 33.15 -6.65 10.46
N LEU A 324 33.09 -6.21 9.21
CA LEU A 324 33.90 -5.13 8.66
C LEU A 324 33.04 -3.89 8.44
N HIS A 325 33.49 -2.74 8.94
CA HIS A 325 32.87 -1.43 8.70
C HIS A 325 33.91 -0.44 8.18
N THR A 326 33.72 0.07 6.96
CA THR A 326 34.69 0.95 6.28
C THR A 326 34.09 2.34 5.99
N PRO A 327 33.86 3.19 7.00
CA PRO A 327 33.28 4.52 6.80
C PRO A 327 34.20 5.49 6.04
N GLY A 328 35.50 5.22 5.98
CA GLY A 328 36.48 6.11 5.32
C GLY A 328 36.49 7.49 5.98
N THR A 329 36.32 8.55 5.18
CA THR A 329 36.21 9.94 5.66
C THR A 329 34.79 10.34 6.06
N SER A 330 33.79 9.47 5.87
CA SER A 330 32.39 9.83 6.02
C SER A 330 31.93 9.75 7.48
N ILE A 331 31.48 10.87 8.03
CA ILE A 331 30.88 10.95 9.37
C ILE A 331 29.41 10.50 9.42
N TRP A 332 28.81 10.24 8.25
CA TRP A 332 27.40 9.91 8.07
C TRP A 332 27.15 8.41 8.01
N LYS A 333 28.15 7.56 8.27
CA LYS A 333 28.03 6.09 8.17
C LYS A 333 27.68 5.41 9.50
N GLY A 334 27.04 6.14 10.40
CA GLY A 334 26.54 5.60 11.67
C GLY A 334 27.61 5.01 12.60
N THR A 335 28.90 5.24 12.33
CA THR A 335 30.04 4.58 12.97
C THR A 335 30.03 4.68 14.48
N ARG A 336 29.60 5.83 15.02
CA ARG A 336 29.46 6.01 16.47
C ARG A 336 28.43 5.09 17.11
N ALA A 337 27.28 4.91 16.47
CA ALA A 337 26.25 4.02 17.00
C ALA A 337 26.71 2.55 16.98
N VAL A 338 27.46 2.16 15.95
CA VAL A 338 28.07 0.82 15.85
C VAL A 338 29.07 0.60 16.99
N LEU A 339 30.00 1.53 17.18
CA LEU A 339 31.00 1.43 18.24
C LEU A 339 30.36 1.52 19.65
N ASP A 340 29.33 2.34 19.86
CA ASP A 340 28.60 2.41 21.14
C ASP A 340 27.88 1.08 21.44
N CYS A 341 27.33 0.39 20.43
CA CYS A 341 26.75 -0.94 20.58
C CYS A 341 27.81 -1.96 21.02
N TRP A 342 28.92 -2.02 20.30
CA TRP A 342 29.98 -3.01 20.54
C TRP A 342 30.71 -2.79 21.87
N THR A 343 30.88 -1.54 22.29
CA THR A 343 31.51 -1.23 23.58
C THR A 343 30.60 -1.47 24.77
N SER A 344 29.27 -1.40 24.60
CA SER A 344 28.29 -1.54 25.69
C SER A 344 27.74 -2.95 25.91
N MET A 345 27.75 -3.80 24.88
CA MET A 345 27.27 -5.18 24.97
C MET A 345 28.42 -6.19 24.98
N ALA A 346 28.28 -7.25 25.78
CA ALA A 346 29.23 -8.36 25.83
C ALA A 346 28.80 -9.51 24.91
N GLY A 347 29.78 -10.23 24.35
CA GLY A 347 29.52 -11.43 23.56
C GLY A 347 29.15 -11.18 22.10
N LEU A 348 29.34 -9.96 21.57
CA LEU A 348 29.18 -9.70 20.14
C LEU A 348 30.40 -10.20 19.34
N PRO A 349 30.22 -10.61 18.07
CA PRO A 349 31.32 -11.04 17.22
C PRO A 349 32.30 -9.90 16.94
N PRO A 350 33.58 -10.15 16.62
CA PRO A 350 34.55 -9.08 16.40
C PRO A 350 34.12 -8.08 15.32
N LEU A 351 34.51 -6.82 15.52
CA LEU A 351 34.24 -5.73 14.59
C LEU A 351 35.54 -5.00 14.24
N ASP A 352 35.88 -4.98 12.95
CA ASP A 352 36.96 -4.17 12.39
C ASP A 352 36.38 -2.90 11.76
N VAL A 353 36.89 -1.75 12.18
CA VAL A 353 36.45 -0.43 11.70
C VAL A 353 37.63 0.31 11.07
N TYR A 354 37.55 0.59 9.77
CA TYR A 354 38.56 1.36 9.03
C TYR A 354 38.06 2.77 8.74
N ILE A 355 38.62 3.74 9.45
CA ILE A 355 38.11 5.10 9.49
C ILE A 355 39.26 6.12 9.40
N ASN A 356 39.05 7.18 8.62
CA ASN A 356 40.01 8.28 8.55
C ASN A 356 40.15 8.95 9.91
N GLU A 357 41.38 9.31 10.28
CA GLU A 357 41.70 9.87 11.59
C GLU A 357 40.90 11.14 11.91
N SER A 358 40.68 12.01 10.92
CA SER A 358 39.90 13.24 11.09
C SER A 358 38.41 12.94 11.38
N ALA A 359 37.82 11.99 10.66
CA ALA A 359 36.43 11.58 10.84
C ALA A 359 36.23 10.86 12.18
N TYR A 360 37.18 10.02 12.58
CA TYR A 360 37.16 9.37 13.89
C TYR A 360 37.24 10.39 15.02
N THR A 361 38.21 11.30 14.97
CA THR A 361 38.42 12.34 15.99
C THR A 361 37.20 13.25 16.12
N TYR A 362 36.57 13.60 14.99
CA TYR A 362 35.35 14.40 14.98
C TYR A 362 34.18 13.67 15.66
N MET A 363 33.97 12.39 15.34
CA MET A 363 32.84 11.63 15.86
C MET A 363 33.05 11.15 17.29
N MET A 364 34.29 10.84 17.67
CA MET A 364 34.66 10.20 18.93
C MET A 364 35.48 11.17 19.80
N PRO A 365 34.88 11.78 20.84
CA PRO A 365 35.63 12.64 21.74
C PRO A 365 36.67 11.82 22.55
N PRO A 366 37.72 12.44 23.11
CA PRO A 366 38.82 11.72 23.79
C PRO A 366 38.40 10.65 24.83
N PRO A 367 37.35 10.86 25.66
CA PRO A 367 36.89 9.83 26.61
C PRO A 367 36.33 8.56 25.94
N PHE A 368 36.02 8.60 24.65
CA PHE A 368 35.53 7.45 23.90
C PHE A 368 36.62 6.40 23.68
N GLN A 369 37.89 6.80 23.64
CA GLN A 369 39.01 5.86 23.55
C GLN A 369 39.07 4.97 24.81
N THR A 370 38.77 5.53 25.98
CA THR A 370 38.64 4.77 27.23
C THR A 370 37.51 3.74 27.16
N LYS A 371 36.39 4.09 26.49
CA LYS A 371 35.26 3.17 26.23
C LYS A 371 35.65 2.01 25.31
N LEU A 372 36.49 2.27 24.30
CA LEU A 372 37.03 1.24 23.41
C LEU A 372 38.04 0.33 24.12
N ASN A 373 38.92 0.89 24.95
CA ASN A 373 39.87 0.10 25.75
C ASN A 373 39.16 -0.82 26.75
N HIS A 374 37.97 -0.42 27.24
CA HIS A 374 37.10 -1.21 28.12
C HIS A 374 35.92 -1.83 27.37
N SER A 375 36.03 -2.04 26.06
CA SER A 375 34.96 -2.59 25.24
C SER A 375 34.52 -3.96 25.74
N ARG A 376 33.21 -4.16 25.87
CA ARG A 376 32.63 -5.44 26.31
C ARG A 376 32.63 -6.51 25.21
N SER A 377 32.81 -6.13 23.94
CA SER A 377 33.00 -7.04 22.81
C SER A 377 34.24 -6.65 21.98
N PRO A 378 34.83 -7.57 21.19
CA PRO A 378 36.05 -7.27 20.46
C PRO A 378 35.80 -6.22 19.36
N VAL A 379 36.57 -5.13 19.41
CA VAL A 379 36.56 -4.06 18.42
C VAL A 379 37.98 -3.68 18.08
N ASN A 380 38.30 -3.63 16.79
CA ASN A 380 39.54 -3.05 16.30
C ASN A 380 39.22 -1.82 15.45
N VAL A 381 39.78 -0.67 15.82
CA VAL A 381 39.65 0.56 15.03
C VAL A 381 41.00 0.86 14.40
N HIS A 382 41.00 0.96 13.07
CA HIS A 382 42.15 1.28 12.25
C HIS A 382 42.02 2.72 11.78
N LEU A 383 42.97 3.56 12.20
CA LEU A 383 42.99 4.99 11.89
C LEU A 383 43.89 5.26 10.69
N GLY A 384 43.38 6.06 9.76
CA GLY A 384 44.08 6.44 8.55
C GLY A 384 43.47 5.82 7.29
N MET A 385 43.85 6.36 6.13
CA MET A 385 43.45 5.79 4.85
C MET A 385 44.33 4.58 4.55
N VAL A 386 43.70 3.42 4.43
CA VAL A 386 44.39 2.18 4.08
C VAL A 386 44.93 2.30 2.65
N GLU A 387 46.14 1.78 2.41
CA GLU A 387 46.68 1.71 1.06
C GLU A 387 45.73 0.91 0.17
N ARG A 388 45.58 1.28 -1.10
CA ARG A 388 44.52 0.74 -1.94
C ARG A 388 44.62 -0.78 -2.13
N SER A 389 45.83 -1.32 -2.29
CA SER A 389 46.05 -2.75 -2.41
C SER A 389 45.57 -3.51 -1.16
N GLU A 390 45.81 -2.96 0.03
CA GLU A 390 45.38 -3.52 1.29
C GLU A 390 43.86 -3.33 1.52
N PHE A 391 43.30 -2.18 1.17
CA PHE A 391 41.85 -1.92 1.26
C PHE A 391 41.03 -2.88 0.39
N THR A 392 41.47 -3.08 -0.86
CA THR A 392 40.81 -4.00 -1.79
C THR A 392 40.93 -5.44 -1.33
N LYS A 393 42.08 -5.85 -0.80
CA LYS A 393 42.30 -7.16 -0.18
C LYS A 393 41.36 -7.39 1.02
N ILE A 394 41.30 -6.48 1.99
CA ILE A 394 40.45 -6.61 3.17
C ILE A 394 38.96 -6.72 2.77
N THR A 395 38.54 -5.95 1.77
CA THR A 395 37.17 -6.01 1.23
C THR A 395 36.89 -7.35 0.52
N ALA A 396 37.89 -7.92 -0.17
CA ALA A 396 37.77 -9.21 -0.84
C ALA A 396 37.66 -10.38 0.16
N GLU A 397 38.37 -10.29 1.29
CA GLU A 397 38.43 -11.33 2.33
C GLU A 397 37.24 -11.29 3.30
N ALA A 398 36.61 -10.12 3.48
CA ALA A 398 35.50 -9.96 4.42
C ALA A 398 34.22 -10.68 3.98
N ALA A 399 33.65 -11.45 4.92
CA ALA A 399 32.40 -12.19 4.75
C ALA A 399 31.17 -11.38 5.21
N PHE A 400 31.31 -10.53 6.23
CA PHE A 400 30.22 -9.76 6.80
C PHE A 400 30.56 -8.28 6.85
N PHE A 401 29.76 -7.45 6.19
CA PHE A 401 29.90 -6.00 6.20
C PHE A 401 28.82 -5.36 7.04
N MET A 402 29.19 -4.28 7.74
CA MET A 402 28.24 -3.44 8.44
C MET A 402 28.35 -2.02 7.90
N CYS A 403 27.31 -1.54 7.25
CA CYS A 403 27.31 -0.23 6.59
C CYS A 403 26.09 0.60 6.98
N PRO A 404 25.93 0.96 8.26
CA PRO A 404 24.83 1.82 8.67
C PRO A 404 25.02 3.22 8.08
N SER A 405 23.94 3.99 8.00
CA SER A 405 24.00 5.40 7.62
C SER A 405 23.17 6.23 8.59
N ARG A 406 23.62 7.45 8.82
CA ARG A 406 23.10 8.42 9.77
C ARG A 406 22.93 9.74 9.03
N ILE A 407 21.75 10.34 9.11
CA ILE A 407 21.49 11.72 8.71
C ILE A 407 21.19 12.48 10.01
N VAL A 408 21.91 13.57 10.28
CA VAL A 408 21.77 14.37 11.50
C VAL A 408 21.11 15.69 11.14
N ASP A 409 20.02 16.01 11.83
CA ASP A 409 19.42 17.35 11.81
C ASP A 409 20.46 18.37 12.30
N SER A 410 20.86 19.27 11.39
CA SER A 410 21.77 20.38 11.66
C SER A 410 21.07 21.48 12.44
N THR A 411 20.78 21.25 13.71
CA THR A 411 20.65 22.30 14.72
C THR A 411 21.33 21.86 16.01
N TRP A 412 22.66 21.76 16.00
CA TRP A 412 23.57 22.11 17.11
C TRP A 412 25.03 21.70 16.79
N SER A 413 25.76 22.54 16.04
CA SER A 413 27.23 22.50 15.94
C SER A 413 27.90 23.69 16.66
N GLY A 414 27.16 24.48 17.44
CA GLY A 414 27.67 25.74 18.01
C GLY A 414 28.21 25.73 19.45
N PHE A 415 28.14 24.63 20.21
CA PHE A 415 28.39 24.69 21.67
C PHE A 415 29.29 23.57 22.24
N ARG A 416 30.32 23.13 21.51
CA ARG A 416 31.33 22.19 22.05
C ARG A 416 32.79 22.54 21.77
N TYR A 417 33.10 23.80 21.49
CA TYR A 417 34.50 24.30 21.57
C TYR A 417 34.91 24.76 22.99
N LEU A 418 34.00 24.71 23.97
CA LEU A 418 34.27 25.17 25.35
C LEU A 418 34.25 24.08 26.43
N ALA A 419 33.94 22.82 26.11
CA ALA A 419 33.95 21.72 27.08
C ALA A 419 35.19 20.80 26.96
N ALA A 420 36.00 20.95 25.91
CA ALA A 420 37.21 20.15 25.68
C ALA A 420 38.44 20.61 26.49
N VAL A 421 38.30 21.65 27.33
CA VAL A 421 39.39 22.18 28.16
C VAL A 421 39.31 21.71 29.63
N MET A 422 38.21 21.10 30.08
CA MET A 422 38.04 20.76 31.51
C MET A 422 38.16 19.27 31.89
N ASP A 423 38.42 18.36 30.95
CA ASP A 423 38.64 16.92 31.26
C ASP A 423 40.07 16.44 30.94
N LYS A 424 41.02 17.37 30.94
CA LYS A 424 42.35 17.09 31.50
C LYS A 424 42.19 17.20 33.01
N LEU A 425 42.01 16.07 33.71
CA LEU A 425 42.50 15.77 35.07
C LEU A 425 41.73 14.56 35.66
N SER A 426 42.50 13.58 36.15
CA SER A 426 42.07 12.30 36.78
C SER A 426 41.90 11.14 35.78
N ALA A 427 42.98 10.56 35.21
CA ALA A 427 43.88 9.54 35.80
C ALA A 427 43.11 8.24 36.16
N GLU A 428 43.47 6.99 35.80
CA GLU A 428 44.66 6.36 35.23
C GLU A 428 44.25 4.91 34.79
N GLU A 429 44.92 4.39 33.76
CA GLU A 429 44.97 2.98 33.29
C GLU A 429 45.87 2.11 34.24
N PRO A 430 46.27 0.82 33.99
CA PRO A 430 46.06 -0.11 32.86
C PRO A 430 45.76 -1.59 33.28
N SER A 431 45.36 -2.50 32.39
CA SER A 431 46.25 -3.47 31.68
C SER A 431 45.43 -4.76 31.40
N ARG A 432 45.64 -5.62 30.39
CA ARG A 432 46.68 -5.79 29.37
C ARG A 432 46.16 -6.79 28.31
N GLY A 433 46.32 -6.43 27.02
CA GLY A 433 46.53 -7.22 25.78
C GLY A 433 45.98 -8.64 25.55
N ARG A 434 46.02 -9.20 24.34
CA ARG A 434 46.37 -8.73 22.99
C ARG A 434 46.11 -9.93 22.05
N ARG A 435 45.58 -9.64 20.85
CA ARG A 435 45.80 -10.32 19.54
C ARG A 435 45.45 -11.81 19.46
N SER A 436 44.42 -12.21 18.71
CA SER A 436 44.20 -12.17 17.26
C SER A 436 44.69 -13.40 16.49
N TRP A 437 43.90 -13.68 15.46
CA TRP A 437 44.18 -14.40 14.22
C TRP A 437 44.12 -15.93 14.29
N ALA A 438 42.94 -16.41 13.85
CA ALA A 438 42.84 -17.22 12.65
C ALA A 438 43.82 -18.40 12.55
N LEU A 439 43.35 -19.54 13.04
CA LEU A 439 43.63 -20.85 12.45
C LEU A 439 42.60 -21.81 13.04
N LEU A 440 41.58 -22.13 12.24
CA LEU A 440 40.81 -23.39 12.18
C LEU A 440 39.36 -23.13 11.74
N LEU A 441 39.23 -22.54 10.55
CA LEU A 441 38.38 -23.11 9.52
C LEU A 441 38.78 -24.59 9.37
N LEU A 442 37.99 -25.49 9.94
CA LEU A 442 37.72 -26.82 9.40
C LEU A 442 36.55 -27.43 10.18
N VAL A 443 35.52 -27.84 9.43
CA VAL A 443 34.38 -28.67 9.84
C VAL A 443 33.18 -27.92 10.44
N PRO A 444 32.47 -27.14 9.60
CA PRO A 444 31.05 -27.42 9.46
C PRO A 444 30.74 -27.78 8.00
N LEU A 445 31.07 -29.01 7.60
CA LEU A 445 30.70 -29.58 6.29
C LEU A 445 29.76 -30.80 6.38
N VAL A 446 29.27 -31.12 7.58
CA VAL A 446 28.40 -32.31 7.77
C VAL A 446 27.01 -31.95 8.31
N GLY A 447 26.83 -30.79 8.93
CA GLY A 447 25.54 -30.39 9.54
C GLY A 447 24.53 -29.76 8.60
N VAL A 448 24.99 -29.06 7.55
CA VAL A 448 24.10 -28.25 6.69
C VAL A 448 23.47 -29.09 5.55
N GLY A 449 24.18 -30.10 5.05
CA GLY A 449 23.68 -30.95 3.96
C GLY A 449 22.46 -31.80 4.33
N LEU A 450 22.25 -32.07 5.62
CA LEU A 450 21.08 -32.82 6.09
C LEU A 450 19.86 -31.90 6.34
N PHE A 451 20.09 -30.60 6.56
CA PHE A 451 19.03 -29.65 6.94
C PHE A 451 18.33 -29.07 5.69
N THR A 452 19.05 -28.88 4.59
CA THR A 452 18.49 -28.40 3.32
C THR A 452 17.56 -29.43 2.66
N LEU A 453 17.87 -30.73 2.78
CA LEU A 453 17.03 -31.80 2.23
C LEU A 453 15.66 -31.92 2.95
N ILE A 454 15.58 -31.52 4.23
CA ILE A 454 14.35 -31.55 5.02
C ILE A 454 13.46 -30.32 4.71
N VAL A 455 14.06 -29.17 4.43
CA VAL A 455 13.31 -27.93 4.15
C VAL A 455 12.69 -27.93 2.74
N GLU A 456 13.37 -28.50 1.76
CA GLU A 456 12.81 -28.60 0.40
C GLU A 456 11.71 -29.66 0.28
N THR A 457 11.76 -30.74 1.07
CA THR A 457 10.69 -31.74 1.08
C THR A 457 9.41 -31.26 1.76
N THR A 458 9.49 -30.32 2.72
CA THR A 458 8.28 -29.69 3.32
C THR A 458 7.62 -28.62 2.44
N SER A 459 8.37 -28.04 1.50
CA SER A 459 7.86 -27.00 0.59
C SER A 459 7.11 -27.60 -0.61
N LEU A 460 7.39 -28.87 -0.94
CA LEU A 460 6.83 -29.57 -2.11
C LEU A 460 5.63 -30.49 -1.80
N LEU A 461 5.35 -30.84 -0.53
CA LEU A 461 4.28 -31.81 -0.18
C LEU A 461 3.09 -31.23 0.58
N GLY A 462 3.10 -29.96 1.00
CA GLY A 462 2.07 -29.44 1.91
C GLY A 462 2.05 -30.17 3.27
N PRO A 463 1.27 -29.71 4.26
CA PRO A 463 1.30 -30.30 5.59
C PRO A 463 0.77 -31.75 5.57
N PRO A 464 1.46 -32.72 6.20
CA PRO A 464 0.97 -34.09 6.29
C PRO A 464 -0.26 -34.16 7.21
N GLY A 465 -1.27 -34.92 6.80
CA GLY A 465 -2.52 -35.11 7.56
C GLY A 465 -2.33 -35.87 8.88
N ASP A 466 -3.33 -35.73 9.75
CA ASP A 466 -3.47 -36.08 11.19
C ASP A 466 -2.94 -37.43 11.74
N LYS A 467 -2.30 -38.31 10.97
CA LYS A 467 -1.87 -39.63 11.45
C LYS A 467 -0.47 -39.68 12.07
N LEU A 468 0.28 -38.57 12.13
CA LEU A 468 1.61 -38.52 12.76
C LEU A 468 1.68 -37.76 14.09
N LEU A 469 0.54 -37.44 14.72
CA LEU A 469 0.50 -36.73 16.02
C LEU A 469 0.82 -37.61 17.25
N GLY A 470 0.94 -38.93 17.07
CA GLY A 470 1.26 -39.87 18.15
C GLY A 470 2.73 -39.89 18.58
N LEU A 471 3.68 -39.53 17.69
CA LEU A 471 5.12 -39.64 17.97
C LEU A 471 5.73 -38.36 18.56
N HIS A 472 5.10 -37.20 18.36
CA HIS A 472 5.62 -35.89 18.80
C HIS A 472 5.45 -35.59 20.30
N ARG A 473 4.59 -36.34 21.02
CA ARG A 473 4.43 -36.17 22.48
C ARG A 473 5.56 -36.77 23.32
N ALA A 474 6.46 -37.54 22.72
CA ALA A 474 7.59 -38.16 23.43
C ALA A 474 8.87 -37.30 23.45
N ILE A 475 8.92 -36.20 22.68
CA ILE A 475 10.13 -35.37 22.54
C ILE A 475 9.72 -33.91 22.74
N GLY A 476 9.92 -33.39 23.95
CA GLY A 476 9.44 -32.07 24.38
C GLY A 476 10.00 -30.87 23.60
N LEU A 477 9.35 -30.52 22.49
CA LEU A 477 9.53 -29.26 21.77
C LEU A 477 8.24 -28.43 21.84
N THR A 478 8.27 -27.38 22.65
CA THR A 478 7.21 -26.35 22.73
C THR A 478 7.33 -25.40 21.54
N TRP A 479 6.58 -25.68 20.46
CA TRP A 479 6.35 -24.70 19.39
C TRP A 479 5.49 -23.55 19.92
N ARG A 480 6.04 -22.32 19.89
CA ARG A 480 5.26 -21.08 20.13
C ARG A 480 4.18 -20.97 19.06
N ASN A 481 2.92 -20.97 19.50
CA ASN A 481 1.72 -20.71 18.69
C ASN A 481 1.85 -19.40 17.88
N ARG A 482 2.04 -19.50 16.56
CA ARG A 482 1.74 -18.41 15.62
C ARG A 482 0.27 -18.52 15.21
N PHE A 483 -0.64 -17.95 16.00
CA PHE A 483 -1.97 -17.58 15.52
C PHE A 483 -1.82 -16.25 14.77
N SER A 484 -2.05 -16.27 13.45
CA SER A 484 -1.95 -15.09 12.59
C SER A 484 -3.28 -14.32 12.58
N TYR A 485 -3.34 -13.24 13.36
CA TYR A 485 -4.50 -12.34 13.46
C TYR A 485 -4.50 -11.31 12.30
N PHE A 486 -4.97 -11.71 11.11
CA PHE A 486 -5.17 -10.79 9.97
C PHE A 486 -6.66 -10.50 9.74
N LEU A 487 -6.99 -9.24 9.42
CA LEU A 487 -8.34 -8.87 8.95
C LEU A 487 -8.56 -9.40 7.53
N SER A 488 -9.78 -9.82 7.22
CA SER A 488 -10.12 -10.21 5.85
C SER A 488 -10.10 -9.00 4.90
N PRO A 489 -9.90 -9.19 3.58
CA PRO A 489 -9.97 -8.10 2.60
C PRO A 489 -11.29 -7.32 2.64
N ASP A 490 -12.41 -7.96 3.02
CA ASP A 490 -13.72 -7.32 3.16
C ASP A 490 -13.83 -6.45 4.44
N GLU A 491 -13.07 -6.77 5.49
CA GLU A 491 -12.98 -6.00 6.73
C GLU A 491 -11.98 -4.85 6.64
N ALA A 492 -10.86 -5.03 5.93
CA ALA A 492 -9.81 -4.03 5.79
C ALA A 492 -10.16 -2.91 4.80
N VAL A 493 -9.60 -1.72 5.00
CA VAL A 493 -9.53 -0.65 3.99
C VAL A 493 -8.25 -0.88 3.19
N ALA A 494 -8.30 -0.63 1.88
CA ALA A 494 -7.15 -0.85 1.01
C ALA A 494 -5.92 -0.03 1.46
N ASP A 495 -4.74 -0.65 1.41
CA ASP A 495 -3.46 -0.01 1.76
C ASP A 495 -3.24 1.28 0.97
N GLU A 496 -3.58 1.27 -0.32
CA GLU A 496 -3.46 2.44 -1.21
C GLU A 496 -4.32 3.61 -0.69
N ASP A 497 -5.52 3.33 -0.23
CA ASP A 497 -6.41 4.35 0.33
C ASP A 497 -5.88 4.89 1.66
N LEU A 498 -5.42 4.02 2.56
CA LEU A 498 -4.87 4.45 3.85
C LEU A 498 -3.54 5.22 3.68
N LEU A 499 -2.73 4.85 2.68
CA LEU A 499 -1.52 5.58 2.32
C LEU A 499 -1.84 6.96 1.73
N HIS A 500 -2.88 7.09 0.92
CA HIS A 500 -3.32 8.40 0.38
C HIS A 500 -3.61 9.41 1.49
N LEU A 501 -4.35 9.00 2.52
CA LEU A 501 -4.62 9.86 3.69
C LEU A 501 -3.32 10.28 4.38
N SER A 502 -2.36 9.36 4.50
CA SER A 502 -1.04 9.63 5.07
C SER A 502 -0.23 10.62 4.24
N LEU A 503 -0.29 10.55 2.91
CA LEU A 503 0.41 11.46 2.01
C LEU A 503 -0.15 12.88 2.06
N LEU A 504 -1.49 13.02 2.05
CA LEU A 504 -2.13 14.33 2.22
C LEU A 504 -1.77 14.94 3.58
N HIS A 505 -1.82 14.15 4.66
CA HIS A 505 -1.41 14.59 5.98
C HIS A 505 0.06 15.07 6.03
N GLU A 506 0.95 14.46 5.25
CA GLU A 506 2.38 14.84 5.20
C GLU A 506 2.54 16.24 4.66
N VAL A 507 1.94 16.51 3.50
CA VAL A 507 2.01 17.83 2.88
C VAL A 507 1.32 18.88 3.73
N CYS A 508 0.18 18.59 4.35
CA CYS A 508 -0.47 19.55 5.24
C CYS A 508 0.47 20.03 6.37
N ILE A 509 1.30 19.16 6.94
CA ILE A 509 2.22 19.55 8.02
C ILE A 509 3.48 20.23 7.47
N THR A 510 4.02 19.74 6.35
CA THR A 510 5.33 20.17 5.86
C THR A 510 5.29 21.38 4.96
N ASP A 511 4.19 21.59 4.24
CA ASP A 511 3.99 22.71 3.32
C ASP A 511 2.70 23.47 3.66
N THR A 512 2.85 24.41 4.59
CA THR A 512 1.77 25.21 5.14
C THR A 512 1.35 26.36 4.22
N ASN A 513 1.98 26.51 3.06
CA ASN A 513 1.69 27.54 2.06
C ASN A 513 1.10 26.97 0.77
N ALA A 514 1.18 25.67 0.52
CA ALA A 514 0.51 25.03 -0.59
C ALA A 514 -1.01 24.95 -0.38
N SER A 515 -1.77 25.15 -1.46
CA SER A 515 -3.13 24.61 -1.55
C SER A 515 -3.07 23.17 -2.03
N LEU A 516 -3.69 22.29 -1.24
CA LEU A 516 -3.55 20.84 -1.33
C LEU A 516 -4.84 20.22 -1.87
N PRO A 517 -4.93 19.88 -3.17
CA PRO A 517 -6.10 19.21 -3.70
C PRO A 517 -6.03 17.68 -3.50
N TRP A 518 -7.19 17.03 -3.41
CA TRP A 518 -7.31 15.61 -3.06
C TRP A 518 -6.55 14.66 -3.99
N GLN A 519 -6.30 15.07 -5.24
CA GLN A 519 -5.59 14.27 -6.23
C GLN A 519 -4.17 13.94 -5.76
N PHE A 520 -3.57 14.79 -4.91
CA PHE A 520 -2.21 14.56 -4.40
C PHE A 520 -2.12 13.22 -3.66
N GLY A 521 -1.29 12.30 -4.17
CA GLY A 521 -1.07 10.99 -3.58
C GLY A 521 -2.27 10.03 -3.64
N SER A 522 -3.28 10.31 -4.47
CA SER A 522 -4.44 9.42 -4.65
C SER A 522 -4.05 8.07 -5.24
N PRO A 523 -4.87 7.00 -5.13
CA PRO A 523 -4.56 5.71 -5.74
C PRO A 523 -4.24 5.84 -7.24
N GLY A 524 -3.12 5.22 -7.68
CA GLY A 524 -2.53 5.43 -8.99
C GLY A 524 -1.50 6.56 -9.08
N ASN A 525 -1.49 7.46 -8.09
CA ASN A 525 -0.49 8.52 -7.92
C ASN A 525 0.47 8.26 -6.74
N GLN A 526 0.69 6.98 -6.43
CA GLN A 526 1.55 6.53 -5.33
C GLN A 526 2.76 5.81 -5.90
N ALA A 527 3.96 6.23 -5.48
CA ALA A 527 5.22 5.61 -5.87
C ALA A 527 5.62 4.51 -4.88
N VAL A 528 6.48 3.61 -5.38
CA VAL A 528 7.16 2.59 -4.56
C VAL A 528 7.93 3.28 -3.45
N GLY A 529 7.68 2.89 -2.19
CA GLY A 529 8.23 3.56 -1.00
C GLY A 529 7.25 4.47 -0.26
N GLY A 530 5.98 4.48 -0.63
CA GLY A 530 4.95 5.18 0.14
C GLY A 530 5.00 6.70 0.03
N THR A 531 5.29 7.22 -1.17
CA THR A 531 5.32 8.65 -1.52
C THR A 531 4.29 8.96 -2.61
N ALA A 532 3.86 10.21 -2.74
CA ALA A 532 3.06 10.65 -3.89
C ALA A 532 3.97 10.85 -5.11
N ASN A 533 3.49 10.61 -6.33
CA ASN A 533 4.23 10.85 -7.58
C ASN A 533 3.66 12.03 -8.42
N ASN A 534 2.69 12.77 -7.87
CA ASN A 534 2.01 13.86 -8.57
C ASN A 534 2.03 15.22 -7.80
N SER A 535 3.20 15.78 -7.50
CA SER A 535 3.30 17.06 -6.74
C SER A 535 2.84 18.26 -7.53
N GLN A 536 2.86 18.20 -8.85
CA GLN A 536 2.39 19.24 -9.77
C GLN A 536 0.91 19.62 -9.60
N VAL A 537 0.13 18.80 -8.90
CA VAL A 537 -1.27 19.13 -8.57
C VAL A 537 -1.36 20.13 -7.42
N LEU A 538 -0.33 20.28 -6.59
CA LEU A 538 -0.28 21.30 -5.54
C LEU A 538 -0.30 22.70 -6.18
N MET A 539 -0.91 23.64 -5.47
CA MET A 539 -1.12 25.01 -5.94
C MET A 539 -0.35 26.00 -5.06
N HIS A 540 0.54 26.79 -5.66
CA HIS A 540 1.30 27.83 -4.96
C HIS A 540 0.99 29.22 -5.51
N LYS A 541 1.23 30.26 -4.70
CA LYS A 541 0.86 31.65 -4.99
C LYS A 541 1.41 32.19 -6.32
N ASN A 542 2.56 31.68 -6.76
CA ASN A 542 3.28 32.14 -7.95
C ASN A 542 3.09 31.23 -9.17
N ASP A 543 2.20 30.22 -9.08
CA ASP A 543 1.91 29.31 -10.20
C ASP A 543 1.35 30.10 -11.40
N LYS A 544 1.95 29.93 -12.58
CA LYS A 544 1.52 30.64 -13.80
C LYS A 544 0.12 30.23 -14.26
N ASP A 545 -0.30 29.02 -13.92
CA ASP A 545 -1.61 28.45 -14.22
C ASP A 545 -2.58 28.51 -13.03
N LEU A 546 -2.23 29.22 -11.95
CA LEU A 546 -3.02 29.30 -10.71
C LEU A 546 -4.47 29.70 -10.97
N LEU A 547 -4.71 30.71 -11.81
CA LEU A 547 -6.06 31.15 -12.17
C LEU A 547 -6.86 30.01 -12.83
N GLN A 548 -6.23 29.20 -13.68
CA GLN A 548 -6.89 28.08 -14.34
C GLN A 548 -7.18 26.94 -13.37
N LYS A 549 -6.24 26.63 -12.46
CA LYS A 549 -6.43 25.64 -11.40
C LYS A 549 -7.52 26.06 -10.42
N LEU A 550 -7.58 27.34 -10.03
CA LEU A 550 -8.59 27.85 -9.08
C LEU A 550 -10.01 27.87 -9.64
N ARG A 551 -10.18 28.07 -10.96
CA ARG A 551 -11.48 27.98 -11.65
C ARG A 551 -12.14 26.60 -11.53
N GLN A 552 -11.37 25.56 -11.26
CA GLN A 552 -11.90 24.22 -11.02
C GLN A 552 -12.41 24.17 -9.58
N CYS A 553 -13.66 24.60 -9.38
CA CYS A 553 -14.28 24.67 -8.07
C CYS A 553 -14.81 23.29 -7.66
N PRO A 554 -14.34 22.70 -6.53
CA PRO A 554 -14.91 21.47 -6.00
C PRO A 554 -16.32 21.69 -5.42
N THR A 555 -16.98 20.60 -5.01
CA THR A 555 -18.29 20.63 -4.34
C THR A 555 -18.24 21.29 -2.97
N VAL A 556 -17.07 21.30 -2.33
CA VAL A 556 -16.74 21.99 -1.09
C VAL A 556 -15.23 22.24 -1.08
N ASP A 557 -14.81 23.36 -0.51
CA ASP A 557 -13.41 23.67 -0.25
C ASP A 557 -13.15 23.62 1.26
N VAL A 558 -11.98 23.14 1.70
CA VAL A 558 -11.60 23.10 3.13
C VAL A 558 -10.64 24.26 3.41
N PHE A 559 -10.91 25.08 4.42
CA PHE A 559 -10.02 26.19 4.79
C PHE A 559 -9.16 25.84 6.01
N LEU A 560 -7.85 26.09 5.91
CA LEU A 560 -6.94 26.00 7.04
C LEU A 560 -5.91 27.13 6.96
N PRO A 561 -5.87 28.06 7.93
CA PRO A 561 -4.91 29.14 7.91
C PRO A 561 -3.51 28.68 8.36
N HIS A 562 -2.49 29.35 7.84
CA HIS A 562 -1.07 28.97 7.97
C HIS A 562 -0.61 28.70 9.42
N ASN A 563 -1.15 29.44 10.40
CA ASN A 563 -0.80 29.31 11.81
C ASN A 563 -1.44 28.11 12.53
N VAL A 564 -2.25 27.30 11.82
CA VAL A 564 -3.06 26.22 12.40
C VAL A 564 -2.69 24.83 11.84
N HIS A 565 -1.63 24.73 11.03
CA HIS A 565 -1.09 23.45 10.50
C HIS A 565 -0.38 22.60 11.58
N THR A 566 -1.13 22.20 12.60
CA THR A 566 -0.68 21.25 13.63
C THR A 566 -1.04 19.82 13.24
N ASN A 567 -0.41 18.83 13.88
CA ASN A 567 -0.70 17.42 13.63
C ASN A 567 -2.21 17.08 13.80
N GLY A 568 -2.92 17.67 14.77
CA GLY A 568 -4.35 17.39 14.96
C GLY A 568 -5.22 18.01 13.85
N TYR A 569 -5.06 19.31 13.59
CA TYR A 569 -5.85 20.01 12.57
C TYR A 569 -5.55 19.53 11.14
N CYS A 570 -4.32 19.08 10.88
CA CYS A 570 -4.00 18.47 9.60
C CYS A 570 -4.65 17.10 9.44
N GLU A 571 -4.72 16.24 10.47
CA GLU A 571 -5.48 14.98 10.41
C GLU A 571 -6.96 15.26 10.07
N ASP A 572 -7.57 16.23 10.75
CA ASP A 572 -8.95 16.66 10.48
C ASP A 572 -9.10 17.15 9.02
N ALA A 573 -8.31 18.15 8.62
CA ALA A 573 -8.42 18.80 7.32
C ALA A 573 -8.25 17.83 6.16
N VAL A 574 -7.21 16.99 6.19
CA VAL A 574 -6.86 16.11 5.06
C VAL A 574 -7.80 14.93 4.90
N ALA A 575 -8.48 14.51 5.97
CA ALA A 575 -9.55 13.52 5.89
C ALA A 575 -10.73 14.07 5.05
N PHE A 576 -11.14 15.32 5.30
CA PHE A 576 -12.17 15.98 4.49
C PHE A 576 -11.69 16.26 3.06
N VAL A 577 -10.45 16.74 2.87
CA VAL A 577 -9.86 16.92 1.53
C VAL A 577 -9.91 15.63 0.73
N LYS A 578 -9.46 14.51 1.31
CA LYS A 578 -9.42 13.20 0.65
C LYS A 578 -10.80 12.77 0.19
N TYR A 579 -11.75 12.65 1.11
CA TYR A 579 -12.96 11.90 0.83
C TYR A 579 -14.11 12.75 0.27
N LEU A 580 -14.06 14.08 0.41
CA LEU A 580 -14.97 14.99 -0.30
C LEU A 580 -14.46 15.35 -1.70
N GLU A 581 -13.31 14.81 -2.12
CA GLU A 581 -12.63 15.20 -3.36
C GLU A 581 -12.45 16.72 -3.46
N SER A 582 -12.05 17.31 -2.34
CA SER A 582 -11.92 18.75 -2.11
C SER A 582 -10.47 19.22 -2.29
N ARG A 583 -10.19 20.49 -2.01
CA ARG A 583 -8.84 21.01 -1.78
C ARG A 583 -8.76 21.82 -0.49
N LEU A 584 -7.56 21.87 0.09
CA LEU A 584 -7.23 22.70 1.24
C LEU A 584 -6.83 24.10 0.77
N LEU A 585 -7.43 25.14 1.32
CA LEU A 585 -7.18 26.54 0.98
C LEU A 585 -6.43 27.24 2.12
N PRO A 586 -5.19 27.71 1.87
CA PRO A 586 -4.49 28.64 2.74
C PRO A 586 -5.05 30.07 2.63
N GLY A 587 -4.81 30.90 3.65
CA GLY A 587 -5.30 32.28 3.75
C GLY A 587 -5.03 33.15 2.51
N TRP A 588 -3.84 33.01 1.91
CA TRP A 588 -3.43 33.84 0.78
C TRP A 588 -4.32 33.66 -0.46
N ILE A 589 -4.98 32.51 -0.65
CA ILE A 589 -5.89 32.30 -1.80
C ILE A 589 -7.09 33.26 -1.74
N LEU A 590 -7.57 33.55 -0.53
CA LEU A 590 -8.76 34.38 -0.33
C LEU A 590 -8.44 35.88 -0.44
N GLU A 591 -7.16 36.24 -0.35
CA GLU A 591 -6.66 37.62 -0.43
C GLU A 591 -6.08 37.96 -1.81
N THR A 592 -5.74 36.95 -2.61
CA THR A 592 -5.09 37.15 -3.90
C THR A 592 -6.08 37.56 -4.98
N LYS A 593 -5.72 38.59 -5.75
CA LYS A 593 -6.44 39.03 -6.94
C LYS A 593 -5.71 38.59 -8.21
N PHE A 594 -6.49 38.24 -9.22
CA PHE A 594 -6.02 37.75 -10.51
C PHE A 594 -6.63 38.63 -11.61
N PHE A 595 -5.84 39.07 -12.58
CA PHE A 595 -6.41 39.69 -13.78
C PHE A 595 -6.97 38.59 -14.70
N ASP A 596 -8.28 38.62 -14.97
CA ASP A 596 -8.92 37.70 -15.92
C ASP A 596 -8.97 38.35 -17.31
N PRO A 597 -8.12 37.93 -18.27
CA PRO A 597 -8.11 38.50 -19.61
C PRO A 597 -9.41 38.27 -20.38
N ASN A 598 -10.20 37.25 -20.02
CA ASN A 598 -11.49 36.97 -20.68
C ASN A 598 -12.59 37.92 -20.19
N LEU A 599 -12.50 38.39 -18.95
CA LEU A 599 -13.46 39.31 -18.35
C LEU A 599 -12.99 40.77 -18.36
N GLY A 600 -11.72 41.01 -18.72
CA GLY A 600 -11.11 42.33 -18.77
C GLY A 600 -11.03 43.04 -17.40
N ARG A 601 -11.04 42.28 -16.29
CA ARG A 601 -11.05 42.82 -14.92
C ARG A 601 -10.31 41.92 -13.94
N GLU A 602 -9.99 42.46 -12.76
CA GLU A 602 -9.56 41.64 -11.63
C GLU A 602 -10.70 40.77 -11.10
N VAL A 603 -10.37 39.52 -10.76
CA VAL A 603 -11.21 38.53 -10.09
C VAL A 603 -10.48 37.99 -8.86
N ASP A 604 -11.20 37.58 -7.84
CA ASP A 604 -10.67 36.88 -6.66
C ASP A 604 -11.35 35.51 -6.47
N TYR A 605 -10.96 34.75 -5.44
CA TYR A 605 -11.58 33.45 -5.17
C TYR A 605 -13.11 33.52 -5.03
N PHE A 606 -13.66 34.61 -4.48
CA PHE A 606 -15.11 34.76 -4.31
C PHE A 606 -15.83 35.00 -5.64
N ASP A 607 -15.15 35.59 -6.62
CA ASP A 607 -15.64 35.69 -8.00
C ASP A 607 -15.52 34.35 -8.76
N LEU A 608 -14.46 33.57 -8.49
CA LEU A 608 -14.20 32.30 -9.16
C LEU A 608 -15.13 31.17 -8.68
N CYS A 609 -15.28 31.02 -7.37
CA CYS A 609 -16.09 29.98 -6.75
C CYS A 609 -17.18 30.57 -5.83
N PRO A 610 -18.13 31.37 -6.34
CA PRO A 610 -19.09 32.13 -5.51
C PRO A 610 -20.06 31.24 -4.74
N LYS A 611 -20.34 30.02 -5.23
CA LYS A 611 -21.34 29.10 -4.68
C LYS A 611 -20.74 27.89 -3.94
N THR A 612 -19.44 27.63 -4.09
CA THR A 612 -18.77 26.51 -3.41
C THR A 612 -18.77 26.74 -1.90
N PRO A 613 -19.35 25.85 -1.08
CA PRO A 613 -19.24 25.90 0.37
C PRO A 613 -17.79 25.91 0.82
N VAL A 614 -17.49 26.60 1.92
CA VAL A 614 -16.19 26.52 2.58
C VAL A 614 -16.37 25.88 3.96
N LEU A 615 -15.60 24.83 4.22
CA LEU A 615 -15.57 24.09 5.46
C LEU A 615 -14.46 24.63 6.36
N PHE A 616 -14.85 25.04 7.57
CA PHE A 616 -13.96 25.57 8.61
C PHE A 616 -13.83 24.59 9.77
N LEU A 617 -12.64 24.54 10.38
CA LEU A 617 -12.39 23.82 11.63
C LEU A 617 -12.52 24.78 12.81
N ASP A 618 -13.38 24.44 13.77
CA ASP A 618 -13.62 25.21 15.00
C ASP A 618 -13.90 26.70 14.78
N HIS A 619 -13.09 27.57 15.39
CA HIS A 619 -13.15 29.03 15.34
C HIS A 619 -12.10 29.62 14.38
N HIS A 620 -11.34 28.78 13.66
CA HIS A 620 -10.22 29.19 12.80
C HIS A 620 -10.68 29.74 11.45
N TRP A 621 -11.60 30.70 11.48
CA TRP A 621 -12.23 31.27 10.29
C TRP A 621 -11.40 32.41 9.70
N GLY A 622 -10.41 32.94 10.45
CA GLY A 622 -9.56 34.04 10.02
C GLY A 622 -10.29 35.36 9.76
N GLY A 623 -11.51 35.52 10.29
CA GLY A 623 -12.37 36.68 10.01
C GLY A 623 -12.88 36.77 8.57
N VAL A 624 -12.61 35.74 7.76
CA VAL A 624 -12.87 35.73 6.32
C VAL A 624 -14.37 35.88 6.02
N THR A 625 -15.24 35.26 6.83
CA THR A 625 -16.70 35.33 6.66
C THR A 625 -17.29 36.71 6.99
N ALA A 626 -16.54 37.57 7.71
CA ALA A 626 -16.91 38.95 7.98
C ALA A 626 -16.43 39.93 6.89
N SER A 627 -15.69 39.43 5.89
CA SER A 627 -15.22 40.25 4.77
C SER A 627 -16.40 40.78 3.95
N PRO A 628 -16.40 42.07 3.54
CA PRO A 628 -17.39 42.61 2.61
C PRO A 628 -17.42 41.89 1.25
N ARG A 629 -16.36 41.14 0.92
CA ARG A 629 -16.25 40.32 -0.29
C ARG A 629 -16.92 38.95 -0.15
N TRP A 630 -17.24 38.50 1.07
CA TRP A 630 -17.93 37.23 1.27
C TRP A 630 -19.34 37.29 0.66
N PRO A 631 -19.69 36.43 -0.32
CA PRO A 631 -21.02 36.47 -0.91
C PRO A 631 -22.07 36.09 0.13
N LYS A 632 -23.15 36.89 0.25
CA LYS A 632 -24.21 36.69 1.26
C LYS A 632 -24.85 35.29 1.22
N GLU A 633 -24.88 34.67 0.04
CA GLU A 633 -25.47 33.34 -0.19
C GLU A 633 -24.44 32.20 -0.19
N LYS A 634 -23.14 32.48 -0.04
CA LYS A 634 -22.09 31.44 -0.06
C LYS A 634 -22.20 30.56 1.20
N PRO A 635 -22.38 29.22 1.07
CA PRO A 635 -22.58 28.37 2.23
C PRO A 635 -21.33 28.23 3.12
N ILE A 636 -21.54 28.08 4.42
CA ILE A 636 -20.48 27.91 5.43
C ILE A 636 -20.70 26.58 6.14
N TYR A 637 -19.72 25.69 6.07
CA TYR A 637 -19.72 24.41 6.80
C TYR A 637 -18.72 24.49 7.96
N MET A 638 -19.02 23.82 9.07
CA MET A 638 -18.13 23.81 10.25
C MET A 638 -17.96 22.40 10.80
N VAL A 639 -16.73 22.05 11.17
CA VAL A 639 -16.39 20.85 11.95
C VAL A 639 -15.95 21.33 13.34
N PRO A 640 -16.78 21.17 14.39
CA PRO A 640 -16.46 21.69 15.72
C PRO A 640 -15.86 20.63 16.67
N ASN A 641 -14.91 21.08 17.47
CA ASN A 641 -14.42 20.51 18.72
C ASN A 641 -15.19 21.20 19.86
N ILE A 642 -16.31 20.60 20.25
CA ILE A 642 -17.33 21.20 21.14
C ILE A 642 -16.86 21.50 22.57
N GLU A 643 -15.69 21.01 22.94
CA GLU A 643 -15.02 21.22 24.23
C GLU A 643 -14.16 22.50 24.29
N ILE A 644 -13.91 23.15 23.15
CA ILE A 644 -13.09 24.36 23.03
C ILE A 644 -13.86 25.60 23.49
N VAL A 645 -13.19 26.51 24.21
CA VAL A 645 -13.83 27.68 24.86
C VAL A 645 -14.06 28.85 23.90
N GLU A 646 -13.35 28.85 22.78
CA GLU A 646 -13.38 29.86 21.73
C GLU A 646 -14.61 29.73 20.81
N LEU A 647 -15.33 28.59 20.87
CA LEU A 647 -16.58 28.41 20.14
C LEU A 647 -17.73 29.14 20.84
N THR A 648 -18.41 29.99 20.08
CA THR A 648 -19.49 30.86 20.56
C THR A 648 -20.80 30.60 19.78
N PRO A 649 -21.97 31.02 20.31
CA PRO A 649 -23.25 30.94 19.61
C PRO A 649 -23.23 31.48 18.17
N MET A 650 -22.48 32.56 17.93
CA MET A 650 -22.38 33.19 16.60
C MET A 650 -21.77 32.26 15.54
N HIS A 651 -20.86 31.37 15.93
CA HIS A 651 -20.30 30.39 15.01
C HIS A 651 -21.39 29.40 14.54
N TYR A 652 -22.22 28.92 15.45
CA TYR A 652 -23.29 27.97 15.13
C TYR A 652 -24.46 28.63 14.39
N TRP A 653 -24.86 29.85 14.74
CA TRP A 653 -25.90 30.55 13.97
C TRP A 653 -25.44 30.98 12.57
N GLY A 654 -24.13 31.13 12.36
CA GLY A 654 -23.55 31.57 11.11
C GLY A 654 -23.40 30.49 10.03
N VAL A 655 -23.66 29.20 10.32
CA VAL A 655 -23.34 28.08 9.40
C VAL A 655 -24.58 27.47 8.74
N ASP A 656 -24.38 26.80 7.60
CA ASP A 656 -25.39 26.05 6.85
C ASP A 656 -25.31 24.53 7.13
N ALA A 657 -24.14 24.04 7.56
CA ALA A 657 -23.97 22.66 8.01
C ALA A 657 -22.93 22.53 9.13
N VAL A 658 -23.16 21.57 10.03
CA VAL A 658 -22.23 21.18 11.08
C VAL A 658 -21.89 19.70 10.91
N LEU A 659 -20.60 19.38 10.75
CA LEU A 659 -20.09 18.03 10.59
C LEU A 659 -19.47 17.57 11.91
N CYS A 660 -20.23 16.78 12.67
CA CYS A 660 -19.83 16.28 13.97
C CYS A 660 -19.06 14.96 13.85
N LYS A 661 -17.80 14.99 14.31
CA LYS A 661 -16.90 13.83 14.37
C LYS A 661 -17.35 12.77 15.38
N THR A 662 -18.14 13.18 16.38
CA THR A 662 -18.52 12.38 17.55
C THR A 662 -20.04 12.42 17.75
N ASN A 663 -20.59 11.40 18.38
CA ASN A 663 -22.01 11.33 18.67
C ASN A 663 -22.40 12.39 19.72
N GLU A 664 -21.55 12.65 20.71
CA GLU A 664 -21.73 13.71 21.71
C GLU A 664 -21.83 15.09 21.05
N CYS A 665 -21.03 15.38 20.02
CA CYS A 665 -21.17 16.59 19.21
C CYS A 665 -22.54 16.66 18.54
N ASN A 666 -22.93 15.59 17.84
CA ASN A 666 -24.18 15.56 17.08
C ASN A 666 -25.40 15.80 18.00
N ASP A 667 -25.43 15.11 19.14
CA ASP A 667 -26.48 15.27 20.15
C ASP A 667 -26.53 16.69 20.72
N ARG A 668 -25.39 17.22 21.17
CA ARG A 668 -25.35 18.54 21.83
C ARG A 668 -25.64 19.69 20.88
N VAL A 669 -25.09 19.66 19.67
CA VAL A 669 -25.35 20.71 18.67
C VAL A 669 -26.81 20.69 18.25
N THR A 670 -27.40 19.51 18.07
CA THR A 670 -28.83 19.37 17.73
C THR A 670 -29.71 19.94 18.86
N LYS A 671 -29.49 19.52 20.10
CA LYS A 671 -30.20 20.05 21.29
C LYS A 671 -30.00 21.55 21.46
N TRP A 672 -28.82 22.06 21.14
CA TRP A 672 -28.54 23.48 21.21
C TRP A 672 -29.33 24.27 20.18
N TYR A 673 -29.41 23.80 18.93
CA TYR A 673 -30.27 24.42 17.91
C TYR A 673 -31.76 24.33 18.24
N GLU A 674 -32.21 23.27 18.92
CA GLU A 674 -33.58 23.17 19.45
C GLU A 674 -33.83 24.18 20.57
N GLN A 675 -32.84 24.43 21.44
CA GLN A 675 -32.92 25.38 22.55
C GLN A 675 -32.86 26.84 22.09
N GLU A 676 -31.90 27.18 21.24
CA GLU A 676 -31.54 28.57 20.89
C GLU A 676 -32.07 29.00 19.52
N GLY A 677 -32.66 28.09 18.77
CA GLY A 677 -33.15 28.33 17.40
C GLY A 677 -32.05 28.18 16.35
N ASN A 678 -32.50 27.87 15.12
CA ASN A 678 -31.63 27.59 13.98
C ASN A 678 -31.92 28.56 12.81
N PRO A 679 -31.38 29.79 12.85
CA PRO A 679 -31.76 30.88 11.95
C PRO A 679 -31.37 30.65 10.49
N ARG A 680 -30.32 29.86 10.22
CA ARG A 680 -29.89 29.49 8.85
C ARG A 680 -30.37 28.10 8.42
N ASN A 681 -31.22 27.44 9.21
CA ASN A 681 -31.66 26.06 8.97
C ASN A 681 -30.47 25.09 8.76
N ALA A 682 -29.44 25.27 9.58
CA ALA A 682 -28.20 24.52 9.55
C ALA A 682 -28.45 23.02 9.73
N LYS A 683 -27.77 22.21 8.93
CA LYS A 683 -27.88 20.74 8.96
C LYS A 683 -26.75 20.14 9.79
N VAL A 684 -27.07 19.46 10.89
CA VAL A 684 -26.08 18.69 11.68
C VAL A 684 -25.95 17.28 11.10
N PHE A 685 -24.71 16.83 10.88
CA PHE A 685 -24.36 15.51 10.36
C PHE A 685 -23.43 14.81 11.34
N TYR A 686 -23.71 13.55 11.68
CA TYR A 686 -22.76 12.68 12.36
C TYR A 686 -21.91 11.92 11.34
N THR A 687 -20.64 12.27 11.25
CA THR A 687 -19.73 11.77 10.20
C THR A 687 -18.83 10.63 10.67
N LYS A 688 -18.76 10.38 11.98
CA LYS A 688 -17.57 9.76 12.60
C LYS A 688 -16.31 10.51 12.12
N HIS A 689 -15.14 9.88 12.26
CA HIS A 689 -13.92 10.40 11.66
C HIS A 689 -12.88 9.29 11.45
N THR A 690 -11.73 9.63 10.87
CA THR A 690 -10.62 8.71 10.63
C THR A 690 -9.29 9.40 10.88
N SER A 691 -8.20 8.63 11.00
CA SER A 691 -6.83 9.13 11.11
C SER A 691 -5.90 8.33 10.21
N THR A 692 -4.66 8.81 10.01
CA THR A 692 -3.59 8.05 9.34
C THR A 692 -3.28 6.71 10.03
N ASP A 693 -2.86 5.68 9.27
CA ASP A 693 -2.35 4.40 9.80
C ASP A 693 -0.81 4.48 9.93
N PRO A 694 -0.25 4.62 11.15
CA PRO A 694 1.19 4.77 11.34
C PRO A 694 1.98 3.51 10.96
N GLY A 695 1.39 2.33 11.17
CA GLY A 695 2.05 1.05 10.86
C GLY A 695 2.15 0.84 9.36
N LEU A 696 1.10 1.16 8.62
CA LEU A 696 1.14 1.16 7.16
C LEU A 696 2.14 2.19 6.63
N PHE A 697 2.09 3.43 7.12
CA PHE A 697 3.00 4.49 6.67
C PHE A 697 4.47 4.10 6.86
N VAL A 698 4.81 3.52 8.03
CA VAL A 698 6.15 3.01 8.32
C VAL A 698 6.53 1.85 7.41
N ARG A 699 5.64 0.87 7.18
CA ARG A 699 5.92 -0.27 6.30
C ARG A 699 6.16 0.16 4.86
N LYS A 700 5.36 1.12 4.35
CA LYS A 700 5.57 1.65 2.99
C LYS A 700 6.85 2.48 2.89
N ARG A 701 7.23 3.22 3.94
CA ARG A 701 8.44 4.08 3.96
C ARG A 701 9.74 3.34 4.24
N LEU A 702 9.72 2.33 5.11
CA LEU A 702 10.91 1.67 5.66
C LEU A 702 10.98 0.16 5.34
N GLY A 703 9.95 -0.40 4.70
CA GLY A 703 9.85 -1.83 4.36
C GLY A 703 8.93 -2.62 5.30
N GLU A 704 8.40 -3.76 4.83
CA GLU A 704 7.36 -4.53 5.55
C GLU A 704 7.80 -5.02 6.95
N TYR A 705 9.10 -5.28 7.16
CA TYR A 705 9.65 -5.72 8.45
C TYR A 705 10.05 -4.58 9.39
N ALA A 706 9.80 -3.32 9.00
CA ALA A 706 10.15 -2.17 9.83
C ALA A 706 9.20 -1.98 11.03
N VAL A 707 8.02 -2.60 11.03
CA VAL A 707 7.13 -2.61 12.20
C VAL A 707 7.30 -3.96 12.91
N SER A 708 7.52 -3.90 14.21
CA SER A 708 7.75 -5.10 15.03
C SER A 708 6.44 -5.87 15.22
N ASP A 709 6.50 -7.20 15.29
CA ASP A 709 5.37 -8.00 15.71
C ASP A 709 4.95 -7.62 17.15
N LYS A 710 3.64 -7.53 17.39
CA LYS A 710 3.12 -7.13 18.72
C LYS A 710 3.26 -8.26 19.73
N ASP A 711 3.80 -7.92 20.90
CA ASP A 711 3.93 -8.81 22.04
C ASP A 711 2.92 -8.44 23.13
N PHE A 712 1.88 -9.26 23.28
CA PHE A 712 0.83 -9.08 24.30
C PHE A 712 1.14 -9.81 25.62
N SER A 713 2.25 -10.55 25.68
CA SER A 713 2.70 -11.26 26.88
C SER A 713 3.54 -10.37 27.79
N ASN A 714 4.44 -9.56 27.22
CA ASN A 714 5.26 -8.60 27.94
C ASN A 714 4.62 -7.20 27.90
N ILE A 715 3.89 -6.82 28.95
CA ILE A 715 3.20 -5.53 29.01
C ILE A 715 4.23 -4.41 29.14
N ARG A 716 4.31 -3.56 28.11
CA ARG A 716 5.02 -2.27 28.12
C ARG A 716 4.09 -1.20 27.60
N VAL A 717 3.91 -0.14 28.38
CA VAL A 717 2.88 0.87 28.15
C VAL A 717 3.51 2.14 27.58
N LEU A 718 2.95 2.65 26.49
CA LEU A 718 3.35 3.91 25.87
C LEU A 718 2.32 5.01 26.16
N HIS A 719 2.77 6.19 26.59
CA HIS A 719 1.95 7.41 26.70
C HIS A 719 2.53 8.50 25.80
N THR A 720 1.75 8.99 24.83
CA THR A 720 2.16 10.15 24.01
C THR A 720 1.29 11.36 24.32
N ALA A 721 1.88 12.42 24.85
CA ALA A 721 1.20 13.67 25.18
C ALA A 721 1.44 14.81 24.17
N GLY A 722 2.54 14.73 23.42
CA GLY A 722 2.92 15.76 22.44
C GLY A 722 3.05 17.14 23.10
N THR A 723 2.39 18.15 22.53
CA THR A 723 2.38 19.53 23.05
C THR A 723 1.24 19.81 24.05
N SER A 724 0.40 18.84 24.37
CA SER A 724 -0.81 19.04 25.17
C SER A 724 -0.60 18.74 26.65
N ALA A 725 -1.12 19.61 27.50
CA ALA A 725 -1.19 19.39 28.95
C ALA A 725 -2.47 18.64 29.37
N ALA A 726 -3.41 18.42 28.46
CA ALA A 726 -4.73 17.89 28.75
C ALA A 726 -4.85 16.35 28.60
N LYS A 727 -3.72 15.65 28.49
CA LYS A 727 -3.67 14.20 28.18
C LYS A 727 -3.68 13.29 29.42
N GLY A 728 -3.96 13.84 30.61
CA GLY A 728 -3.91 13.09 31.89
C GLY A 728 -2.50 12.64 32.29
N THR A 729 -1.46 13.30 31.77
CA THR A 729 -0.05 12.90 31.99
C THR A 729 0.34 12.94 33.47
N SER A 730 -0.26 13.86 34.25
CA SER A 730 -0.04 13.97 35.68
C SER A 730 -0.50 12.72 36.43
N GLU A 731 -1.73 12.28 36.20
CA GLU A 731 -2.32 11.13 36.86
C GLU A 731 -1.63 9.83 36.43
N VAL A 732 -1.24 9.71 35.17
CA VAL A 732 -0.46 8.57 34.66
C VAL A 732 0.90 8.49 35.37
N LEU A 733 1.64 9.59 35.45
CA LEU A 733 2.96 9.59 36.12
C LEU A 733 2.85 9.40 37.63
N GLU A 734 1.85 9.99 38.28
CA GLU A 734 1.60 9.78 39.71
C GLU A 734 1.26 8.32 40.01
N CYS A 735 0.44 7.69 39.17
CA CYS A 735 0.09 6.28 39.32
C CYS A 735 1.34 5.39 39.38
N TRP A 736 2.26 5.57 38.43
CA TRP A 736 3.54 4.85 38.37
C TRP A 736 4.53 5.24 39.48
N THR A 737 4.43 6.48 39.96
CA THR A 737 5.29 6.96 41.05
C THR A 737 4.90 6.30 42.37
N TYR A 738 3.61 6.15 42.65
CA TYR A 738 3.10 5.76 43.98
C TYR A 738 2.56 4.34 44.08
N THR A 739 2.51 3.58 42.99
CA THR A 739 2.05 2.19 42.99
C THR A 739 3.19 1.27 42.56
N SER A 740 3.45 0.21 43.32
CA SER A 740 4.44 -0.81 42.99
C SER A 740 3.85 -1.93 42.12
N GLY A 741 4.70 -2.59 41.33
CA GLY A 741 4.31 -3.77 40.53
C GLY A 741 3.58 -3.46 39.22
N LEU A 742 3.63 -2.21 38.74
CA LEU A 742 3.10 -1.83 37.41
C LEU A 742 4.13 -2.10 36.30
N PRO A 743 3.68 -2.34 35.04
CA PRO A 743 4.56 -2.60 33.90
C PRO A 743 5.40 -1.37 33.51
N PRO A 744 6.51 -1.52 32.77
CA PRO A 744 7.29 -0.38 32.31
C PRO A 744 6.45 0.62 31.50
N LEU A 745 6.61 1.91 31.81
CA LEU A 745 5.95 3.03 31.14
C LEU A 745 6.95 3.92 30.38
N ASP A 746 6.71 4.18 29.10
CA ASP A 746 7.44 5.14 28.28
C ASP A 746 6.54 6.35 27.99
N VAL A 747 6.95 7.55 28.41
CA VAL A 747 6.19 8.80 28.26
C VAL A 747 6.89 9.75 27.29
N TYR A 748 6.22 10.15 26.21
CA TYR A 748 6.71 11.16 25.28
C TYR A 748 5.89 12.45 25.39
N ILE A 749 6.54 13.53 25.83
CA ILE A 749 5.91 14.83 26.08
C ILE A 749 6.88 15.96 25.69
N ASP A 750 6.37 17.04 25.10
CA ASP A 750 7.20 18.21 24.80
C ASP A 750 7.62 18.96 26.08
N ARG A 751 8.71 19.72 26.00
CA ARG A 751 9.29 20.42 27.16
C ARG A 751 8.32 21.42 27.77
N LYS A 752 7.60 22.18 26.94
CA LYS A 752 6.69 23.24 27.40
C LYS A 752 5.53 22.72 28.27
N PRO A 753 4.73 21.72 27.84
CA PRO A 753 3.68 21.16 28.69
C PRO A 753 4.26 20.42 29.90
N PHE A 754 5.41 19.74 29.78
CA PHE A 754 6.04 19.06 30.91
C PHE A 754 6.35 20.02 32.07
N TYR A 755 7.01 21.15 31.79
CA TYR A 755 7.35 22.13 32.83
C TYR A 755 6.14 22.93 33.36
N ARG A 756 5.02 22.93 32.63
CA ARG A 756 3.76 23.50 33.11
C ARG A 756 3.08 22.57 34.12
N LEU A 757 3.13 21.26 33.88
CA LEU A 757 2.48 20.25 34.72
C LEU A 757 3.31 19.93 35.97
N PHE A 758 4.63 19.92 35.86
CA PHE A 758 5.50 19.43 36.93
C PHE A 758 6.52 20.49 37.39
N PRO A 759 6.62 20.76 38.70
CA PRO A 759 7.69 21.58 39.24
C PRO A 759 9.04 20.89 39.06
N ALA A 760 10.14 21.65 39.05
CA ALA A 760 11.49 21.11 38.87
C ALA A 760 11.85 20.00 39.89
N SER A 761 11.31 20.08 41.11
CA SER A 761 11.46 19.08 42.18
C SER A 761 10.85 17.71 41.85
N TYR A 762 9.92 17.64 40.89
CA TYR A 762 9.24 16.40 40.49
C TYR A 762 10.21 15.40 39.83
N LYS A 763 11.32 15.87 39.24
CA LYS A 763 12.40 14.98 38.73
C LYS A 763 12.97 14.07 39.81
N MET A 764 13.06 14.54 41.05
CA MET A 764 13.52 13.72 42.18
C MET A 764 12.47 12.69 42.62
N LYS A 765 11.18 12.97 42.42
CA LYS A 765 10.09 12.02 42.69
C LYS A 765 10.08 10.90 41.64
N ILE A 766 10.31 11.23 40.37
CA ILE A 766 10.42 10.26 39.27
C ILE A 766 11.55 9.25 39.52
N ALA A 767 12.71 9.71 39.98
CA ALA A 767 13.85 8.85 40.32
C ALA A 767 13.58 7.90 41.51
N ARG A 768 12.52 8.15 42.30
CA ARG A 768 12.07 7.34 43.43
C ARG A 768 10.72 6.66 43.15
N SER A 769 10.34 6.54 41.88
CA SER A 769 9.10 5.88 41.48
C SER A 769 9.07 4.42 41.94
N LEU A 770 7.90 3.95 42.37
CA LEU A 770 7.70 2.58 42.83
C LEU A 770 7.54 1.56 41.69
N SER A 771 7.27 2.03 40.47
CA SER A 771 7.23 1.21 39.25
C SER A 771 8.11 1.82 38.13
N PRO A 772 8.65 1.00 37.21
CA PRO A 772 9.57 1.48 36.19
C PRO A 772 8.90 2.47 35.21
N MET A 773 9.47 3.66 35.06
CA MET A 773 9.01 4.63 34.06
C MET A 773 10.14 5.46 33.47
N SER A 774 10.01 5.81 32.20
CA SER A 774 10.93 6.65 31.43
C SER A 774 10.18 7.81 30.80
N ILE A 775 10.76 9.02 30.88
CA ILE A 775 10.17 10.24 30.32
C ILE A 775 11.11 10.82 29.26
N HIS A 776 10.57 10.98 28.06
CA HIS A 776 11.23 11.49 26.88
C HIS A 776 10.74 12.90 26.60
N LEU A 777 11.63 13.88 26.71
CA LEU A 777 11.30 15.31 26.56
C LEU A 777 11.66 15.84 25.17
N GLY A 778 10.66 16.36 24.47
CA GLY A 778 10.81 17.04 23.19
C GLY A 778 9.88 16.48 22.10
N MET A 779 9.72 17.26 21.03
CA MET A 779 8.92 16.87 19.88
C MET A 779 9.59 15.74 19.08
N MET A 780 8.83 14.69 18.79
CA MET A 780 9.23 13.66 17.84
C MET A 780 8.88 14.11 16.42
N ASN A 781 9.79 13.86 15.48
CA ASN A 781 9.44 13.94 14.07
C ASN A 781 8.38 12.86 13.74
N ARG A 782 7.68 13.06 12.63
CA ARG A 782 6.55 12.21 12.24
C ARG A 782 6.91 10.73 12.06
N MET A 783 8.08 10.43 11.47
CA MET A 783 8.51 9.03 11.27
C MET A 783 8.76 8.33 12.60
N ASN A 784 9.43 8.99 13.55
CA ASN A 784 9.67 8.45 14.89
C ASN A 784 8.37 8.25 15.66
N TYR A 785 7.46 9.24 15.61
CA TYR A 785 6.13 9.10 16.20
C TYR A 785 5.39 7.89 15.61
N SER A 786 5.36 7.78 14.29
CA SER A 786 4.65 6.71 13.60
C SER A 786 5.21 5.33 13.94
N LYS A 787 6.54 5.22 14.02
CA LYS A 787 7.25 3.99 14.40
C LYS A 787 6.93 3.58 15.85
N VAL A 788 7.04 4.52 16.78
CA VAL A 788 6.79 4.26 18.21
C VAL A 788 5.34 3.81 18.46
N VAL A 789 4.36 4.43 17.79
CA VAL A 789 2.95 4.02 17.87
C VAL A 789 2.68 2.68 17.16
N ALA A 790 3.37 2.40 16.05
CA ALA A 790 3.24 1.16 15.32
C ALA A 790 3.76 -0.05 16.13
N ASP A 791 4.92 0.10 16.76
CA ASP A 791 5.54 -0.95 17.57
C ASP A 791 4.84 -1.19 18.92
N ALA A 792 4.19 -0.16 19.48
CA ALA A 792 3.59 -0.27 20.80
C ALA A 792 2.42 -1.27 20.82
N SER A 793 2.45 -2.20 21.79
CA SER A 793 1.38 -3.16 22.02
C SER A 793 0.34 -2.64 23.02
N PHE A 794 0.72 -1.72 23.91
CA PHE A 794 -0.17 -1.08 24.89
C PHE A 794 0.04 0.43 24.88
N ILE A 795 -1.04 1.21 24.73
CA ILE A 795 -1.01 2.68 24.68
C ILE A 795 -1.98 3.23 25.72
N ILE A 796 -1.52 4.14 26.58
CA ILE A 796 -2.33 4.80 27.61
C ILE A 796 -2.47 6.29 27.32
N ASN A 797 -3.70 6.77 27.16
CA ASN A 797 -4.03 8.17 26.90
C ASN A 797 -5.37 8.55 27.55
N PRO A 798 -5.46 8.64 28.89
CA PRO A 798 -6.65 9.08 29.61
C PRO A 798 -6.75 10.60 29.53
N SER A 799 -7.15 11.14 28.39
CA SER A 799 -7.27 12.59 28.21
C SER A 799 -8.41 13.17 29.06
N TYR A 800 -8.25 14.39 29.56
CA TYR A 800 -9.35 15.11 30.21
C TYR A 800 -10.39 15.56 29.18
N SER A 801 -9.98 15.88 27.96
CA SER A 801 -10.89 16.29 26.89
C SER A 801 -10.24 16.06 25.53
N GLU A 802 -11.05 15.69 24.53
CA GLU A 802 -10.64 15.51 23.14
C GLU A 802 -11.79 15.93 22.21
N GLY A 803 -11.48 16.54 21.07
CA GLY A 803 -12.48 16.83 20.05
C GLY A 803 -12.82 15.62 19.18
N TYR A 804 -11.85 14.72 19.00
CA TYR A 804 -12.04 13.40 18.39
C TYR A 804 -11.13 12.35 19.05
N GLY A 805 -9.81 12.62 19.08
CA GLY A 805 -8.81 11.74 19.71
C GLY A 805 -7.93 10.99 18.71
N HIS A 806 -7.24 11.71 17.81
CA HIS A 806 -6.43 11.07 16.75
C HIS A 806 -5.36 10.11 17.25
N ILE A 807 -4.73 10.37 18.41
CA ILE A 807 -3.72 9.48 19.01
C ILE A 807 -4.34 8.12 19.38
N ILE A 808 -5.55 8.14 19.94
CA ILE A 808 -6.32 6.92 20.27
C ILE A 808 -6.68 6.18 18.98
N ASN A 809 -7.09 6.91 17.94
CA ASN A 809 -7.47 6.30 16.68
C ASN A 809 -6.28 5.74 15.88
N GLN A 810 -5.10 6.38 15.95
CA GLN A 810 -3.84 5.86 15.41
C GLN A 810 -3.35 4.61 16.17
N ALA A 811 -3.60 4.53 17.47
CA ALA A 811 -3.38 3.33 18.28
C ALA A 811 -4.32 2.17 17.89
N ARG A 812 -5.61 2.48 17.62
CA ARG A 812 -6.57 1.52 17.05
C ARG A 812 -6.07 1.01 15.70
N ALA A 813 -5.64 1.91 14.81
CA ALA A 813 -5.09 1.56 13.50
C ALA A 813 -3.87 0.63 13.61
N SER A 814 -2.98 0.85 14.58
CA SER A 814 -1.83 -0.03 14.78
C SER A 814 -2.20 -1.41 15.34
N GLY A 815 -3.35 -1.54 16.01
CA GLY A 815 -3.80 -2.76 16.69
C GLY A 815 -3.27 -2.90 18.12
N ALA A 816 -3.01 -1.79 18.79
CA ALA A 816 -2.60 -1.76 20.19
C ALA A 816 -3.80 -1.93 21.14
N VAL A 817 -3.55 -2.40 22.37
CA VAL A 817 -4.51 -2.29 23.47
C VAL A 817 -4.48 -0.85 23.99
N ILE A 818 -5.62 -0.14 23.90
CA ILE A 818 -5.73 1.26 24.32
C ILE A 818 -6.29 1.35 25.74
N ILE A 819 -5.71 2.19 26.59
CA ILE A 819 -6.22 2.55 27.92
C ILE A 819 -6.57 4.05 27.90
N THR A 820 -7.84 4.42 28.06
CA THR A 820 -8.29 5.81 27.96
C THR A 820 -9.45 6.11 28.92
N SER A 821 -9.86 7.37 29.07
CA SER A 821 -10.88 7.82 30.03
C SER A 821 -12.30 7.46 29.60
N ASP A 822 -13.16 7.15 30.56
CA ASP A 822 -14.59 6.83 30.33
C ASP A 822 -15.46 8.10 30.19
N VAL A 823 -15.09 8.96 29.24
CA VAL A 823 -15.85 10.15 28.87
C VAL A 823 -15.83 10.32 27.35
N PRO A 824 -16.89 10.83 26.72
CA PRO A 824 -16.87 11.11 25.29
C PRO A 824 -15.80 12.15 24.92
N PRO A 825 -15.14 12.01 23.75
CA PRO A 825 -15.36 10.97 22.75
C PRO A 825 -14.53 9.70 22.94
N MET A 826 -13.65 9.63 23.95
CA MET A 826 -12.77 8.47 24.16
C MET A 826 -13.56 7.15 24.31
N ASN A 827 -14.64 7.17 25.08
CA ASN A 827 -15.51 6.00 25.28
C ASN A 827 -16.52 5.76 24.15
N GLU A 828 -16.61 6.66 23.16
CA GLU A 828 -17.34 6.38 21.92
C GLU A 828 -16.49 5.54 20.96
N MET A 829 -15.16 5.68 21.01
CA MET A 829 -14.22 4.95 20.15
C MET A 829 -13.78 3.59 20.73
N ILE A 830 -13.94 3.42 22.04
CA ILE A 830 -13.45 2.27 22.80
C ILE A 830 -14.60 1.58 23.53
N ILE A 831 -14.83 0.31 23.21
CA ILE A 831 -15.77 -0.56 23.90
C ILE A 831 -15.02 -1.23 25.05
N ALA A 832 -15.49 -1.00 26.28
CA ALA A 832 -14.81 -1.44 27.49
C ALA A 832 -14.57 -2.96 27.50
N ASN A 833 -13.31 -3.36 27.64
CA ASN A 833 -12.82 -4.74 27.63
C ASN A 833 -13.01 -5.52 26.32
N GLU A 834 -13.55 -4.90 25.26
CA GLU A 834 -13.70 -5.53 23.94
C GLU A 834 -12.72 -4.96 22.91
N SER A 835 -12.52 -3.63 22.91
CA SER A 835 -11.59 -2.93 22.01
C SER A 835 -10.64 -1.96 22.72
N GLY A 836 -10.70 -1.91 24.05
CA GLY A 836 -9.75 -1.21 24.91
C GLY A 836 -10.19 -1.21 26.37
N ILE A 837 -9.46 -0.50 27.21
CA ILE A 837 -9.68 -0.41 28.66
C ILE A 837 -10.08 1.02 29.01
N LEU A 838 -11.18 1.17 29.74
CA LEU A 838 -11.64 2.48 30.20
C LEU A 838 -11.24 2.77 31.65
N VAL A 839 -10.73 3.98 31.89
CA VAL A 839 -10.42 4.57 33.20
C VAL A 839 -11.68 5.25 33.72
N SER A 840 -12.17 4.81 34.88
CA SER A 840 -13.34 5.39 35.53
C SER A 840 -13.17 6.91 35.67
N SER A 841 -14.13 7.67 35.15
CA SER A 841 -14.02 9.12 35.03
C SER A 841 -15.35 9.81 35.29
N LYS A 842 -15.32 10.97 35.95
CA LYS A 842 -16.50 11.83 36.17
C LYS A 842 -16.55 12.93 35.12
N ARG A 843 -17.76 13.33 34.72
CA ARG A 843 -17.97 14.45 33.77
C ARG A 843 -18.09 15.77 34.52
N GLU A 844 -17.12 16.66 34.35
CA GLU A 844 -17.08 18.00 34.90
C GLU A 844 -17.58 19.07 33.93
N LYS A 845 -18.39 19.98 34.46
CA LYS A 845 -18.93 21.12 33.72
C LYS A 845 -17.97 22.30 33.79
N HIS A 846 -17.61 22.85 32.64
CA HIS A 846 -16.69 23.98 32.56
C HIS A 846 -17.43 25.30 32.29
N PRO A 847 -17.17 26.38 33.04
CA PRO A 847 -17.93 27.63 32.92
C PRO A 847 -17.71 28.42 31.62
N MET A 848 -16.68 28.08 30.84
CA MET A 848 -16.36 28.74 29.58
C MET A 848 -16.63 27.87 28.34
N VAL A 849 -17.12 26.64 28.52
CA VAL A 849 -17.44 25.76 27.37
C VAL A 849 -18.92 25.88 27.07
N MET A 850 -19.26 26.43 25.90
CA MET A 850 -20.63 26.80 25.51
C MET A 850 -21.59 25.61 25.54
N LEU A 851 -21.15 24.45 25.03
CA LEU A 851 -21.93 23.22 25.03
C LEU A 851 -21.69 22.36 26.30
N GLY A 852 -20.97 22.88 27.31
CA GLY A 852 -20.48 22.14 28.48
C GLY A 852 -21.42 22.11 29.70
N GLY A 853 -22.66 22.59 29.59
CA GLY A 853 -23.71 22.44 30.61
C GLY A 853 -23.66 23.39 31.81
N LYS A 854 -22.64 24.26 31.93
CA LYS A 854 -22.53 25.31 32.96
C LYS A 854 -21.92 26.61 32.41
N TYR A 855 -22.11 26.87 31.13
CA TYR A 855 -21.58 28.08 30.49
C TYR A 855 -22.07 29.34 31.21
N LYS A 856 -21.15 30.28 31.51
CA LYS A 856 -21.46 31.54 32.20
C LYS A 856 -22.02 32.61 31.27
N GLY A 857 -21.73 32.52 29.97
CA GLY A 857 -22.27 33.44 28.97
C GLY A 857 -23.71 33.12 28.58
N GLU A 858 -24.31 33.98 27.77
CA GLU A 858 -25.65 33.77 27.22
C GLU A 858 -25.65 32.64 26.19
N HIS A 859 -26.82 32.02 25.96
CA HIS A 859 -27.04 30.98 24.95
C HIS A 859 -26.20 29.70 25.09
N GLY A 860 -25.75 29.35 26.29
CA GLY A 860 -25.11 28.05 26.56
C GLY A 860 -26.12 26.90 26.62
N LEU A 861 -25.73 25.69 26.19
CA LEU A 861 -26.59 24.50 26.28
C LEU A 861 -26.89 24.15 27.74
N LYS A 862 -28.18 24.06 28.10
CA LYS A 862 -28.67 23.76 29.45
C LYS A 862 -29.05 22.28 29.58
N GLY A 863 -29.20 21.80 30.81
CA GLY A 863 -29.71 20.44 31.07
C GLY A 863 -28.78 19.28 30.70
N VAL A 864 -27.54 19.55 30.30
CA VAL A 864 -26.55 18.53 29.91
C VAL A 864 -25.44 18.34 30.95
N GLY A 865 -24.75 17.20 30.87
CA GLY A 865 -23.56 16.88 31.66
C GLY A 865 -22.31 17.66 31.22
N GLY A 866 -21.20 17.45 31.94
CA GLY A 866 -19.89 18.01 31.59
C GLY A 866 -19.28 17.45 30.31
N LEU A 867 -18.24 18.11 29.80
CA LEU A 867 -17.41 17.64 28.66
C LEU A 867 -15.97 17.31 29.06
N VAL A 868 -15.57 17.67 30.28
CA VAL A 868 -14.21 17.43 30.79
C VAL A 868 -14.24 16.22 31.71
N ALA A 869 -13.34 15.27 31.51
CA ALA A 869 -13.14 14.15 32.40
C ALA A 869 -12.36 14.58 33.65
N SER A 870 -12.75 14.04 34.78
CA SER A 870 -12.10 14.21 36.07
C SER A 870 -11.94 12.84 36.71
N PHE A 871 -10.69 12.48 36.98
CA PHE A 871 -10.27 11.20 37.52
C PHE A 871 -8.96 11.41 38.29
N GLN A 872 -8.65 10.48 39.19
CA GLN A 872 -7.44 10.50 40.00
C GLN A 872 -6.43 9.49 39.47
N SER A 873 -5.18 9.61 39.92
CA SER A 873 -4.13 8.63 39.63
C SER A 873 -4.49 7.22 40.10
N SER A 874 -5.30 7.08 41.15
CA SER A 874 -5.82 5.79 41.61
C SER A 874 -6.72 5.11 40.57
N ASP A 875 -7.55 5.87 39.85
CA ASP A 875 -8.45 5.32 38.82
C ASP A 875 -7.64 4.78 37.62
N VAL A 876 -6.56 5.48 37.27
CA VAL A 876 -5.60 5.03 36.24
C VAL A 876 -4.92 3.73 36.67
N CYS A 877 -4.45 3.66 37.93
CA CYS A 877 -3.82 2.45 38.48
C CYS A 877 -4.78 1.27 38.52
N GLU A 878 -6.02 1.49 38.95
CA GLU A 878 -7.04 0.44 39.00
C GLU A 878 -7.30 -0.12 37.60
N ALA A 879 -7.42 0.72 36.57
CA ALA A 879 -7.62 0.29 35.20
C ALA A 879 -6.47 -0.60 34.69
N VAL A 880 -5.22 -0.20 34.94
CA VAL A 880 -4.02 -0.96 34.54
C VAL A 880 -3.93 -2.29 35.30
N GLN A 881 -4.10 -2.27 36.62
CA GLN A 881 -4.05 -3.47 37.45
C GLN A 881 -5.21 -4.43 37.16
N ARG A 882 -6.40 -3.90 36.85
CA ARG A 882 -7.54 -4.70 36.40
C ARG A 882 -7.20 -5.41 35.10
N MET A 883 -6.74 -4.68 34.08
CA MET A 883 -6.29 -5.28 32.81
C MET A 883 -5.25 -6.38 33.06
N MET A 884 -4.23 -6.14 33.89
CA MET A 884 -3.20 -7.13 34.20
C MET A 884 -3.75 -8.41 34.84
N ARG A 885 -4.72 -8.28 35.75
CA ARG A 885 -5.30 -9.41 36.51
C ARG A 885 -6.39 -10.16 35.74
N SER A 886 -7.14 -9.47 34.89
CA SER A 886 -8.36 -10.00 34.27
C SER A 886 -8.20 -10.40 32.80
N THR A 887 -7.01 -10.25 32.20
CA THR A 887 -6.78 -10.58 30.79
C THR A 887 -5.54 -11.44 30.59
N THR A 888 -5.66 -12.44 29.73
CA THR A 888 -4.57 -13.25 29.20
C THR A 888 -3.90 -12.56 27.99
N PRO A 889 -2.71 -12.99 27.54
CA PRO A 889 -2.12 -12.49 26.29
C PRO A 889 -3.01 -12.72 25.07
N GLY A 890 -3.83 -13.79 25.06
CA GLY A 890 -4.81 -14.05 24.01
C GLY A 890 -5.93 -13.00 24.01
N ASP A 891 -6.51 -12.72 25.17
CA ASP A 891 -7.57 -11.71 25.33
C ASP A 891 -7.06 -10.32 24.89
N ARG A 892 -5.81 -9.97 25.23
CA ARG A 892 -5.19 -8.70 24.83
C ARG A 892 -4.96 -8.59 23.32
N ALA A 893 -4.55 -9.70 22.68
CA ALA A 893 -4.42 -9.76 21.23
C ALA A 893 -5.78 -9.59 20.54
N GLU A 894 -6.83 -10.20 21.09
CA GLU A 894 -8.21 -10.03 20.60
C GLU A 894 -8.71 -8.59 20.80
N ILE A 895 -8.44 -7.96 21.94
CA ILE A 895 -8.75 -6.55 22.20
C ILE A 895 -8.07 -5.64 21.16
N GLY A 896 -6.77 -5.85 20.90
CA GLY A 896 -6.02 -5.09 19.90
C GLY A 896 -6.52 -5.32 18.47
N LEU A 897 -6.92 -6.55 18.12
CA LEU A 897 -7.51 -6.87 16.82
C LEU A 897 -8.89 -6.22 16.65
N ASN A 898 -9.74 -6.26 17.68
CA ASN A 898 -11.04 -5.61 17.68
C ASN A 898 -10.88 -4.09 17.54
N ALA A 899 -9.93 -3.48 18.25
CA ALA A 899 -9.59 -2.07 18.08
C ALA A 899 -9.22 -1.73 16.62
N ARG A 900 -8.41 -2.56 15.98
CA ARG A 900 -8.04 -2.41 14.55
C ARG A 900 -9.25 -2.61 13.63
N ARG A 901 -10.12 -3.59 13.90
CA ARG A 901 -11.36 -3.81 13.14
C ARG A 901 -12.27 -2.58 13.21
N GLU A 902 -12.43 -2.02 14.41
CA GLU A 902 -13.24 -0.82 14.63
C GLU A 902 -12.64 0.42 13.93
N TYR A 903 -11.30 0.57 13.89
CA TYR A 903 -10.65 1.61 13.06
C TYR A 903 -11.05 1.50 11.58
N HIS A 904 -10.90 0.31 10.97
CA HIS A 904 -11.26 0.13 9.57
C HIS A 904 -12.77 0.31 9.31
N SER A 905 -13.63 -0.10 10.26
CA SER A 905 -15.07 0.14 10.22
C SER A 905 -15.39 1.64 10.22
N ASP A 906 -14.77 2.42 11.10
CA ASP A 906 -14.95 3.86 11.20
C ASP A 906 -14.40 4.58 9.96
N THR A 907 -13.25 4.17 9.42
CA THR A 907 -12.70 4.73 8.16
C THR A 907 -13.63 4.47 6.98
N LYS A 908 -14.26 3.28 6.88
CA LYS A 908 -15.26 2.97 5.85
C LYS A 908 -16.52 3.81 6.02
N TYR A 909 -17.01 3.97 7.24
CA TYR A 909 -18.16 4.83 7.51
C TYR A 909 -17.87 6.27 7.11
N PHE A 910 -16.71 6.81 7.50
CA PHE A 910 -16.30 8.17 7.13
C PHE A 910 -16.15 8.33 5.61
N ALA A 911 -15.51 7.39 4.93
CA ALA A 911 -15.39 7.40 3.47
C ALA A 911 -16.76 7.43 2.76
N ASN A 912 -17.68 6.58 3.22
CA ASN A 912 -19.04 6.50 2.68
C ASN A 912 -19.87 7.77 2.98
N ALA A 913 -19.64 8.41 4.12
CA ALA A 913 -20.29 9.66 4.48
C ALA A 913 -19.84 10.85 3.60
N MET A 914 -18.64 10.77 3.01
CA MET A 914 -17.97 11.86 2.27
C MET A 914 -18.03 11.71 0.73
N GLN A 915 -17.95 10.50 0.18
CA GLN A 915 -18.03 10.31 -1.28
C GLN A 915 -19.48 10.39 -1.77
N GLU A 916 -19.77 11.34 -2.66
CA GLU A 916 -20.95 11.28 -3.53
C GLU A 916 -20.78 10.21 -4.60
N THR A 917 -20.67 8.97 -4.14
CA THR A 917 -20.81 7.79 -4.98
C THR A 917 -22.15 7.79 -5.69
N PRO A 918 -22.24 7.35 -6.96
CA PRO A 918 -23.52 6.97 -7.51
C PRO A 918 -24.15 5.94 -6.57
N MET A 919 -25.34 6.23 -6.07
CA MET A 919 -26.02 5.29 -5.20
C MET A 919 -26.79 4.31 -6.07
N ILE A 920 -26.41 3.03 -6.00
CA ILE A 920 -27.14 1.96 -6.66
C ILE A 920 -28.31 1.59 -5.75
N PHE A 921 -29.52 1.84 -6.23
CA PHE A 921 -30.75 1.38 -5.62
C PHE A 921 -31.14 0.04 -6.22
N PHE A 922 -31.28 -0.97 -5.35
CA PHE A 922 -31.81 -2.26 -5.73
C PHE A 922 -33.33 -2.18 -5.75
N ASN A 923 -33.93 -2.37 -6.92
CA ASN A 923 -35.37 -2.29 -7.13
C ASN A 923 -35.98 -1.01 -6.50
N HIS A 924 -37.03 -1.13 -5.68
CA HIS A 924 -37.74 -0.02 -5.04
C HIS A 924 -37.18 0.37 -3.66
N TYR A 925 -36.08 -0.24 -3.21
CA TYR A 925 -35.51 -0.07 -1.86
C TYR A 925 -34.70 1.23 -1.75
N TRP A 926 -35.33 2.34 -2.09
CA TRP A 926 -34.75 3.68 -2.00
C TRP A 926 -35.30 4.50 -0.84
N ASP A 927 -36.36 4.06 -0.16
CA ASP A 927 -36.93 4.63 1.09
C ASP A 927 -37.01 6.17 1.13
N GLY A 928 -37.24 6.81 -0.02
CA GLY A 928 -37.26 8.28 -0.13
C GLY A 928 -35.89 8.94 0.03
N VAL A 929 -34.79 8.20 0.08
CA VAL A 929 -33.41 8.69 0.17
C VAL A 929 -33.09 9.74 -0.92
N PRO A 930 -33.42 9.52 -2.22
CA PRO A 930 -33.23 10.54 -3.24
C PRO A 930 -34.24 11.70 -3.20
N LEU A 931 -35.19 11.68 -2.27
CA LEU A 931 -36.19 12.72 -2.03
C LEU A 931 -35.92 13.45 -0.70
N MET A 932 -34.90 13.04 0.05
CA MET A 932 -34.54 13.71 1.28
C MET A 932 -34.12 15.16 0.98
N PRO A 933 -34.49 16.14 1.83
CA PRO A 933 -34.09 17.54 1.65
C PRO A 933 -32.58 17.78 1.61
N ARG A 934 -31.76 16.78 1.96
CA ARG A 934 -30.30 16.82 1.95
C ARG A 934 -29.66 16.02 0.82
N TRP A 935 -30.45 15.34 -0.02
CA TRP A 935 -29.92 14.64 -1.18
C TRP A 935 -29.28 15.67 -2.13
N PRO A 936 -27.99 15.52 -2.49
CA PRO A 936 -27.34 16.44 -3.40
C PRO A 936 -28.05 16.38 -4.76
N LYS A 937 -28.37 17.54 -5.33
CA LYS A 937 -29.17 17.61 -6.56
C LYS A 937 -28.48 16.93 -7.75
N ASP A 938 -27.15 16.90 -7.72
CA ASP A 938 -26.30 16.38 -8.78
C ASP A 938 -25.77 14.96 -8.48
N LYS A 939 -26.12 14.36 -7.32
CA LYS A 939 -25.67 13.01 -6.95
C LYS A 939 -26.29 11.97 -7.89
N PRO A 940 -25.47 11.20 -8.63
CA PRO A 940 -26.01 10.24 -9.59
C PRO A 940 -26.77 9.09 -8.93
N ILE A 941 -27.87 8.66 -9.54
CA ILE A 941 -28.78 7.61 -9.07
C ILE A 941 -28.74 6.46 -10.07
N TYR A 942 -28.24 5.30 -9.64
CA TYR A 942 -28.22 4.09 -10.47
C TYR A 942 -29.33 3.15 -10.00
N LEU A 943 -30.06 2.54 -10.93
CA LEU A 943 -31.16 1.62 -10.63
C LEU A 943 -30.81 0.21 -11.10
N MET A 944 -30.87 -0.77 -10.21
CA MET A 944 -30.83 -2.18 -10.58
C MET A 944 -32.23 -2.79 -10.37
N PRO A 945 -33.09 -2.81 -11.40
CA PRO A 945 -34.50 -3.16 -11.22
C PRO A 945 -34.72 -4.67 -11.13
N ASN A 946 -35.82 -5.04 -10.48
CA ASN A 946 -36.47 -6.34 -10.60
C ASN A 946 -37.80 -6.12 -11.33
N ILE A 947 -37.75 -6.23 -12.66
CA ILE A 947 -38.84 -5.84 -13.57
C ILE A 947 -40.12 -6.70 -13.41
N GLU A 948 -39.99 -7.84 -12.74
CA GLU A 948 -41.05 -8.77 -12.39
C GLU A 948 -41.78 -8.38 -11.09
N MET A 949 -41.30 -7.39 -10.32
CA MET A 949 -42.03 -6.90 -9.15
C MET A 949 -42.94 -5.71 -9.49
N PHE A 950 -43.68 -5.21 -8.49
CA PHE A 950 -44.79 -4.28 -8.71
C PHE A 950 -44.53 -2.85 -8.24
N GLU A 951 -43.41 -2.60 -7.58
CA GLU A 951 -43.21 -1.38 -6.78
C GLU A 951 -42.54 -0.26 -7.58
N LEU A 952 -41.80 -0.59 -8.64
CA LEU A 952 -41.19 0.41 -9.51
C LEU A 952 -42.22 1.10 -10.40
N THR A 953 -42.13 2.42 -10.48
CA THR A 953 -43.02 3.28 -11.28
C THR A 953 -42.24 4.00 -12.40
N PRO A 954 -42.92 4.57 -13.41
CA PRO A 954 -42.29 5.36 -14.47
C PRO A 954 -41.35 6.44 -13.95
N ALA A 955 -41.74 7.11 -12.86
CA ALA A 955 -40.95 8.16 -12.22
C ALA A 955 -39.58 7.66 -11.73
N HIS A 956 -39.46 6.38 -11.33
CA HIS A 956 -38.18 5.81 -10.94
C HIS A 956 -37.26 5.72 -12.16
N TYR A 957 -37.74 5.16 -13.26
CA TYR A 957 -36.94 4.98 -14.48
C TYR A 957 -36.57 6.30 -15.15
N TRP A 958 -37.42 7.32 -15.11
CA TRP A 958 -37.05 8.64 -15.67
C TRP A 958 -36.11 9.47 -14.79
N LYS A 959 -36.04 9.17 -13.49
CA LYS A 959 -35.21 9.93 -12.53
C LYS A 959 -33.76 9.47 -12.52
N VAL A 960 -33.49 8.21 -12.85
CA VAL A 960 -32.17 7.60 -12.69
C VAL A 960 -31.22 7.95 -13.84
N ASP A 961 -29.93 7.97 -13.51
CA ASP A 961 -28.84 8.29 -14.44
C ASP A 961 -28.30 7.05 -15.13
N VAL A 962 -28.46 5.85 -14.56
CA VAL A 962 -28.09 4.56 -15.17
C VAL A 962 -29.07 3.46 -14.76
N VAL A 963 -29.39 2.53 -15.67
CA VAL A 963 -30.10 1.28 -15.33
C VAL A 963 -29.19 0.06 -15.53
N LEU A 964 -29.10 -0.81 -14.52
CA LEU A 964 -28.30 -2.04 -14.52
C LEU A 964 -29.22 -3.27 -14.63
N CYS A 965 -29.30 -3.86 -15.80
CA CYS A 965 -30.13 -5.03 -16.06
C CYS A 965 -29.34 -6.33 -15.91
N LYS A 966 -29.79 -7.14 -14.95
CA LYS A 966 -29.22 -8.45 -14.61
C LYS A 966 -29.51 -9.54 -15.64
N THR A 967 -30.53 -9.34 -16.46
CA THR A 967 -31.08 -10.34 -17.39
C THR A 967 -31.23 -9.69 -18.75
N GLN A 968 -31.16 -10.50 -19.81
CA GLN A 968 -31.39 -10.01 -21.17
C GLN A 968 -32.82 -9.49 -21.30
N GLU A 969 -33.80 -10.19 -20.71
CA GLU A 969 -35.20 -9.76 -20.70
C GLU A 969 -35.39 -8.37 -20.06
N CYS A 970 -34.63 -8.05 -18.99
CA CYS A 970 -34.62 -6.72 -18.40
C CYS A 970 -34.08 -5.69 -19.37
N TYR A 971 -32.91 -5.96 -19.97
CA TYR A 971 -32.25 -5.03 -20.88
C TYR A 971 -33.16 -4.67 -22.05
N ASP A 972 -33.77 -5.68 -22.66
CA ASP A 972 -34.65 -5.52 -23.82
C ASP A 972 -35.92 -4.74 -23.45
N ARG A 973 -36.56 -5.10 -22.33
CA ARG A 973 -37.80 -4.45 -21.88
C ARG A 973 -37.58 -3.01 -21.44
N VAL A 974 -36.54 -2.72 -20.66
CA VAL A 974 -36.24 -1.35 -20.22
C VAL A 974 -35.86 -0.48 -21.42
N THR A 975 -35.03 -1.00 -22.33
CA THR A 975 -34.65 -0.27 -23.55
C THR A 975 -35.86 0.00 -24.45
N ARG A 976 -36.76 -0.98 -24.60
CA ARG A 976 -38.02 -0.81 -25.35
C ARG A 976 -38.96 0.17 -24.66
N TRP A 977 -39.02 0.14 -23.33
CA TRP A 977 -39.82 1.07 -22.55
C TRP A 977 -39.33 2.51 -22.71
N TYR A 978 -38.03 2.77 -22.62
CA TYR A 978 -37.45 4.09 -22.90
C TYR A 978 -37.69 4.58 -24.34
N LYS A 979 -37.76 3.66 -25.31
CA LYS A 979 -38.18 4.00 -26.69
C LYS A 979 -39.66 4.34 -26.79
N GLN A 980 -40.52 3.64 -26.04
CA GLN A 980 -41.97 3.84 -26.03
C GLN A 980 -42.37 5.14 -25.31
N GLU A 981 -41.80 5.38 -24.13
CA GLU A 981 -42.22 6.42 -23.19
C GLU A 981 -41.30 7.64 -23.17
N GLY A 982 -40.16 7.57 -23.86
CA GLY A 982 -39.14 8.61 -23.87
C GLY A 982 -38.08 8.43 -22.78
N ASN A 983 -36.86 8.90 -23.09
CA ASN A 983 -35.70 8.86 -22.22
C ASN A 983 -35.18 10.29 -21.95
N PRO A 984 -35.82 11.05 -21.04
CA PRO A 984 -35.55 12.47 -20.86
C PRO A 984 -34.13 12.76 -20.37
N ARG A 985 -33.48 11.81 -19.70
CA ARG A 985 -32.12 11.92 -19.17
C ARG A 985 -31.07 11.27 -20.07
N ASN A 986 -31.46 10.71 -21.22
CA ASN A 986 -30.59 9.86 -22.03
C ASN A 986 -29.91 8.74 -21.20
N THR A 987 -30.65 8.20 -20.23
CA THR A 987 -30.21 7.17 -19.30
C THR A 987 -29.72 5.93 -20.06
N PRO A 988 -28.44 5.55 -19.96
CA PRO A 988 -27.96 4.28 -20.50
C PRO A 988 -28.47 3.09 -19.70
N VAL A 989 -28.72 2.00 -20.42
CA VAL A 989 -29.05 0.68 -19.85
C VAL A 989 -27.84 -0.22 -20.08
N PHE A 990 -27.32 -0.84 -19.01
CA PHE A 990 -26.24 -1.81 -19.08
C PHE A 990 -26.80 -3.21 -18.86
N TYR A 991 -26.43 -4.15 -19.73
CA TYR A 991 -26.63 -5.56 -19.47
C TYR A 991 -25.43 -6.09 -18.70
N THR A 992 -25.64 -6.56 -17.47
CA THR A 992 -24.55 -6.92 -16.56
C THR A 992 -24.42 -8.42 -16.33
N LYS A 993 -25.43 -9.21 -16.67
CA LYS A 993 -25.67 -10.52 -16.03
C LYS A 993 -25.70 -10.38 -14.49
N HIS A 994 -25.69 -11.50 -13.77
CA HIS A 994 -25.56 -11.51 -12.31
C HIS A 994 -24.87 -12.78 -11.83
N THR A 995 -23.97 -12.65 -10.84
CA THR A 995 -23.27 -13.79 -10.24
C THR A 995 -23.63 -13.94 -8.75
N SER A 996 -23.15 -15.00 -8.10
CA SER A 996 -23.42 -15.33 -6.69
C SER A 996 -22.19 -15.97 -6.08
N SER A 997 -22.15 -16.16 -4.76
CA SER A 997 -21.02 -16.86 -4.13
C SER A 997 -21.00 -18.35 -4.47
N ASP A 998 -19.81 -18.88 -4.79
CA ASP A 998 -19.57 -20.33 -4.93
C ASP A 998 -19.51 -20.98 -3.53
N GLN A 999 -20.69 -21.28 -2.99
CA GLN A 999 -20.84 -21.93 -1.69
C GLN A 999 -20.19 -23.31 -1.64
N ALA A 1000 -20.09 -24.00 -2.78
CA ALA A 1000 -19.48 -25.33 -2.85
C ALA A 1000 -17.96 -25.26 -2.72
N LEU A 1001 -17.31 -24.33 -3.42
CA LEU A 1001 -15.88 -24.06 -3.25
C LEU A 1001 -15.57 -23.60 -1.83
N PHE A 1002 -16.38 -22.70 -1.28
CA PHE A 1002 -16.22 -22.24 0.10
C PHE A 1002 -16.33 -23.41 1.10
N ALA A 1003 -17.31 -24.30 0.92
CA ALA A 1003 -17.47 -25.49 1.76
C ALA A 1003 -16.24 -26.40 1.69
N ARG A 1004 -15.72 -26.68 0.49
CA ARG A 1004 -14.52 -27.52 0.28
C ARG A 1004 -13.28 -26.93 0.93
N LYS A 1005 -13.05 -25.61 0.80
CA LYS A 1005 -11.92 -24.92 1.41
C LYS A 1005 -12.01 -24.87 2.93
N ARG A 1006 -13.21 -24.65 3.48
CA ARG A 1006 -13.41 -24.47 4.93
C ARG A 1006 -13.54 -25.78 5.70
N MET A 1007 -14.16 -26.79 5.12
CA MET A 1007 -14.43 -28.08 5.77
C MET A 1007 -13.44 -29.17 5.35
N GLY A 1008 -12.66 -28.93 4.30
CA GLY A 1008 -11.75 -29.91 3.70
C GLY A 1008 -12.45 -30.78 2.65
N GLU A 1009 -11.71 -31.12 1.58
CA GLU A 1009 -12.24 -31.88 0.42
C GLU A 1009 -12.86 -33.23 0.85
N ARG A 1010 -12.35 -33.85 1.92
CA ARG A 1010 -12.83 -35.15 2.43
C ARG A 1010 -14.19 -35.09 3.14
N VAL A 1011 -14.64 -33.91 3.56
CA VAL A 1011 -15.91 -33.73 4.28
C VAL A 1011 -17.08 -33.53 3.32
N ILE A 1012 -16.81 -33.01 2.12
CA ILE A 1012 -17.79 -32.84 1.04
C ILE A 1012 -17.85 -34.14 0.23
N ARG A 1013 -19.06 -34.66 0.02
CA ARG A 1013 -19.22 -35.90 -0.74
C ARG A 1013 -18.95 -35.64 -2.22
N PRO A 1014 -18.27 -36.56 -2.92
CA PRO A 1014 -18.26 -36.55 -4.37
C PRO A 1014 -19.70 -36.56 -4.91
N LYS A 1015 -19.94 -35.87 -6.03
CA LYS A 1015 -21.25 -35.87 -6.68
C LYS A 1015 -21.54 -37.26 -7.21
N ASP A 1016 -22.69 -37.81 -6.85
CA ASP A 1016 -23.23 -39.03 -7.41
C ASP A 1016 -24.36 -38.68 -8.38
N PHE A 1017 -24.13 -38.95 -9.68
CA PHE A 1017 -25.09 -38.71 -10.76
C PHE A 1017 -25.93 -39.96 -11.10
N SER A 1018 -25.69 -41.08 -10.42
CA SER A 1018 -26.45 -42.33 -10.57
C SER A 1018 -27.62 -42.41 -9.59
N ASP A 1019 -27.45 -41.90 -8.36
CA ASP A 1019 -28.48 -41.82 -7.33
C ASP A 1019 -29.21 -40.46 -7.38
N ILE A 1020 -30.37 -40.43 -8.03
CA ILE A 1020 -31.15 -39.20 -8.22
C ILE A 1020 -31.85 -38.84 -6.91
N LYS A 1021 -31.42 -37.75 -6.28
CA LYS A 1021 -32.04 -37.16 -5.08
C LYS A 1021 -32.11 -35.65 -5.22
N PHE A 1022 -33.30 -35.09 -5.07
CA PHE A 1022 -33.56 -33.68 -5.30
C PHE A 1022 -33.58 -32.89 -4.01
N ILE A 1023 -33.07 -31.66 -4.07
CA ILE A 1023 -33.27 -30.66 -3.02
C ILE A 1023 -33.95 -29.42 -3.58
N HIS A 1024 -34.90 -28.89 -2.83
CA HIS A 1024 -35.55 -27.61 -3.10
C HIS A 1024 -35.39 -26.66 -1.91
N THR A 1025 -34.79 -25.50 -2.12
CA THR A 1025 -34.51 -24.51 -1.06
C THR A 1025 -35.37 -23.26 -1.27
N ALA A 1026 -36.62 -23.33 -0.81
CA ALA A 1026 -37.60 -22.24 -0.97
C ALA A 1026 -37.31 -21.04 -0.06
N GLY A 1027 -36.74 -21.31 1.13
CA GLY A 1027 -36.51 -20.29 2.14
C GLY A 1027 -37.81 -19.57 2.54
N THR A 1028 -37.80 -18.24 2.50
CA THR A 1028 -38.94 -17.39 2.89
C THR A 1028 -39.88 -17.03 1.74
N SER A 1029 -39.60 -17.49 0.51
CA SER A 1029 -40.34 -17.08 -0.69
C SER A 1029 -41.49 -18.02 -1.02
N SER A 1030 -42.66 -17.45 -1.31
CA SER A 1030 -43.84 -18.15 -1.83
C SER A 1030 -43.83 -18.30 -3.35
N ALA A 1031 -42.91 -17.63 -4.05
CA ALA A 1031 -42.82 -17.60 -5.51
C ALA A 1031 -41.90 -18.71 -6.09
N LYS A 1032 -41.46 -19.66 -5.27
CA LYS A 1032 -40.51 -20.72 -5.68
C LYS A 1032 -41.18 -21.97 -6.28
N GLY A 1033 -42.49 -21.90 -6.56
CA GLY A 1033 -43.28 -23.01 -7.10
C GLY A 1033 -43.35 -24.25 -6.22
N THR A 1034 -43.11 -24.07 -4.90
CA THR A 1034 -43.01 -25.17 -3.94
C THR A 1034 -44.32 -25.96 -3.83
N ARG A 1035 -45.46 -25.30 -4.06
CA ARG A 1035 -46.77 -25.95 -4.04
C ARG A 1035 -46.90 -26.92 -5.21
N GLU A 1036 -46.64 -26.46 -6.43
CA GLU A 1036 -46.73 -27.24 -7.65
C GLU A 1036 -45.73 -28.42 -7.61
N LEU A 1037 -44.52 -28.17 -7.09
CA LEU A 1037 -43.52 -29.20 -6.83
C LEU A 1037 -44.04 -30.28 -5.87
N LEU A 1038 -44.59 -29.89 -4.72
CA LEU A 1038 -45.10 -30.85 -3.74
C LEU A 1038 -46.36 -31.58 -4.22
N GLU A 1039 -47.24 -30.94 -5.00
CA GLU A 1039 -48.38 -31.60 -5.63
C GLU A 1039 -47.92 -32.79 -6.49
N CYS A 1040 -46.80 -32.65 -7.23
CA CYS A 1040 -46.22 -33.76 -7.97
C CYS A 1040 -45.84 -34.95 -7.07
N TRP A 1041 -45.04 -34.70 -6.02
CA TRP A 1041 -44.58 -35.75 -5.10
C TRP A 1041 -45.69 -36.39 -4.27
N ILE A 1042 -46.73 -35.62 -3.93
CA ILE A 1042 -47.87 -36.11 -3.16
C ILE A 1042 -48.69 -37.12 -3.98
N PHE A 1043 -49.02 -36.79 -5.23
CA PHE A 1043 -50.02 -37.55 -5.99
C PHE A 1043 -49.45 -38.63 -6.91
N VAL A 1044 -48.16 -38.57 -7.24
CA VAL A 1044 -47.52 -39.50 -8.16
C VAL A 1044 -46.60 -40.47 -7.41
N PRO A 1045 -46.77 -41.80 -7.56
CA PRO A 1045 -45.83 -42.78 -7.03
C PRO A 1045 -44.60 -42.97 -7.94
N GLY A 1046 -43.50 -43.45 -7.34
CA GLY A 1046 -42.30 -43.87 -8.08
C GLY A 1046 -41.30 -42.76 -8.41
N LEU A 1047 -41.43 -41.57 -7.81
CA LEU A 1047 -40.45 -40.49 -7.96
C LEU A 1047 -39.29 -40.62 -6.96
N PRO A 1048 -38.11 -40.03 -7.24
CA PRO A 1048 -36.96 -40.09 -6.34
C PRO A 1048 -37.16 -39.25 -5.08
N GLN A 1049 -36.27 -39.39 -4.10
CA GLN A 1049 -36.32 -38.61 -2.86
C GLN A 1049 -36.27 -37.10 -3.13
N LEU A 1050 -37.14 -36.34 -2.46
CA LEU A 1050 -37.14 -34.88 -2.46
C LEU A 1050 -37.02 -34.33 -1.03
N ASP A 1051 -36.00 -33.52 -0.78
CA ASP A 1051 -35.85 -32.75 0.46
C ASP A 1051 -36.19 -31.27 0.22
N VAL A 1052 -37.21 -30.77 0.89
CA VAL A 1052 -37.70 -29.39 0.78
C VAL A 1052 -37.35 -28.60 2.03
N TYR A 1053 -36.66 -27.47 1.86
CA TYR A 1053 -36.30 -26.55 2.93
C TYR A 1053 -37.09 -25.25 2.76
N ILE A 1054 -38.00 -24.97 3.69
CA ILE A 1054 -38.95 -23.85 3.62
C ILE A 1054 -39.18 -23.23 5.00
N ASP A 1055 -39.33 -21.92 5.06
CA ASP A 1055 -39.63 -21.21 6.30
C ASP A 1055 -41.10 -21.39 6.74
N ASP A 1056 -41.36 -21.21 8.04
CA ASP A 1056 -42.70 -21.37 8.63
C ASP A 1056 -43.76 -20.51 7.93
N LYS A 1057 -43.45 -19.26 7.58
CA LYS A 1057 -44.42 -18.32 7.02
C LYS A 1057 -44.91 -18.72 5.62
N PRO A 1058 -44.06 -18.89 4.59
CA PRO A 1058 -44.51 -19.35 3.28
C PRO A 1058 -45.08 -20.76 3.34
N PHE A 1059 -44.58 -21.64 4.22
CA PHE A 1059 -45.17 -22.96 4.40
C PHE A 1059 -46.63 -22.88 4.85
N ASN A 1060 -46.92 -22.10 5.90
CA ASN A 1060 -48.29 -21.93 6.36
C ASN A 1060 -49.19 -21.18 5.36
N LEU A 1061 -48.62 -20.29 4.54
CA LEU A 1061 -49.34 -19.55 3.51
C LEU A 1061 -49.73 -20.44 2.31
N LEU A 1062 -48.79 -21.24 1.82
CA LEU A 1062 -48.97 -22.08 0.63
C LEU A 1062 -49.75 -23.36 0.96
N PHE A 1063 -49.57 -23.91 2.16
CA PHE A 1063 -50.12 -25.20 2.58
C PHE A 1063 -51.21 -25.02 3.64
N LYS A 1064 -52.47 -25.00 3.19
CA LYS A 1064 -53.63 -25.08 4.10
C LYS A 1064 -53.68 -26.45 4.78
N GLU A 1065 -54.38 -26.58 5.90
CA GLU A 1065 -54.46 -27.83 6.71
C GLU A 1065 -54.76 -29.09 5.90
N LYS A 1066 -55.64 -28.99 4.89
CA LYS A 1066 -55.96 -30.10 3.98
C LYS A 1066 -54.75 -30.58 3.17
N LEU A 1067 -53.89 -29.66 2.70
CA LEU A 1067 -52.70 -29.99 1.93
C LEU A 1067 -51.56 -30.51 2.84
N LYS A 1068 -51.45 -29.97 4.07
CA LYS A 1068 -50.55 -30.51 5.11
C LYS A 1068 -50.91 -31.95 5.48
N MET A 1069 -52.20 -32.29 5.50
CA MET A 1069 -52.67 -33.66 5.68
C MET A 1069 -52.20 -34.56 4.55
N TYR A 1070 -52.31 -34.13 3.28
CA TYR A 1070 -51.88 -34.92 2.14
C TYR A 1070 -50.37 -35.18 2.09
N LEU A 1071 -49.54 -34.28 2.64
CA LEU A 1071 -48.09 -34.52 2.76
C LEU A 1071 -47.76 -35.80 3.57
N LYS A 1072 -48.56 -36.12 4.59
CA LYS A 1072 -48.42 -37.35 5.39
C LYS A 1072 -48.74 -38.63 4.60
N PHE A 1073 -49.49 -38.49 3.50
CA PHE A 1073 -49.91 -39.58 2.61
C PHE A 1073 -49.27 -39.43 1.23
N SER A 1074 -48.10 -38.82 1.15
CA SER A 1074 -47.36 -38.65 -0.10
C SER A 1074 -47.09 -40.01 -0.75
N ARG A 1075 -47.33 -40.10 -2.06
CA ARG A 1075 -47.13 -41.34 -2.82
C ARG A 1075 -45.68 -41.55 -3.27
N SER A 1076 -44.84 -40.52 -3.18
CA SER A 1076 -43.39 -40.60 -3.37
C SER A 1076 -42.63 -40.02 -2.17
N PRO A 1077 -41.37 -40.43 -1.93
CA PRO A 1077 -40.60 -40.01 -0.76
C PRO A 1077 -40.33 -38.50 -0.75
N VAL A 1078 -40.82 -37.80 0.26
CA VAL A 1078 -40.62 -36.36 0.44
C VAL A 1078 -40.40 -36.01 1.91
N ASN A 1079 -39.35 -35.25 2.19
CA ASN A 1079 -39.09 -34.66 3.50
C ASN A 1079 -39.27 -33.14 3.41
N VAL A 1080 -40.05 -32.57 4.32
CA VAL A 1080 -40.20 -31.13 4.43
C VAL A 1080 -39.57 -30.66 5.74
N HIS A 1081 -38.50 -29.90 5.61
CA HIS A 1081 -37.79 -29.25 6.70
C HIS A 1081 -38.34 -27.83 6.84
N VAL A 1082 -39.12 -27.62 7.90
CA VAL A 1082 -39.70 -26.32 8.21
C VAL A 1082 -38.79 -25.57 9.18
N GLY A 1083 -38.53 -24.31 8.87
CA GLY A 1083 -37.69 -23.42 9.68
C GLY A 1083 -36.27 -23.26 9.11
N LEU A 1084 -35.47 -22.44 9.80
CA LEU A 1084 -34.14 -22.06 9.33
C LEU A 1084 -33.13 -23.19 9.55
N VAL A 1085 -32.38 -23.51 8.49
CA VAL A 1085 -31.24 -24.44 8.56
C VAL A 1085 -30.01 -23.69 9.04
N GLU A 1086 -29.24 -24.31 9.94
CA GLU A 1086 -27.94 -23.80 10.35
C GLU A 1086 -27.02 -23.59 9.13
N ARG A 1087 -26.35 -22.43 9.07
CA ARG A 1087 -25.56 -22.02 7.89
C ARG A 1087 -24.52 -23.05 7.47
N SER A 1088 -23.79 -23.63 8.42
CA SER A 1088 -22.76 -24.65 8.16
C SER A 1088 -23.35 -25.89 7.46
N LYS A 1089 -24.51 -26.35 7.94
CA LYS A 1089 -25.25 -27.47 7.38
C LYS A 1089 -25.82 -27.14 6.01
N PHE A 1090 -26.38 -25.94 5.83
CA PHE A 1090 -26.89 -25.51 4.52
C PHE A 1090 -25.78 -25.38 3.47
N THR A 1091 -24.64 -24.78 3.82
CA THR A 1091 -23.47 -24.68 2.92
C THR A 1091 -22.94 -26.05 2.52
N LYS A 1092 -22.82 -26.98 3.49
CA LYS A 1092 -22.45 -28.36 3.19
C LYS A 1092 -23.49 -29.06 2.31
N LEU A 1093 -24.77 -28.90 2.64
CA LEU A 1093 -25.89 -29.45 1.87
C LEU A 1093 -25.80 -29.04 0.40
N THR A 1094 -25.66 -27.75 0.12
CA THR A 1094 -25.51 -27.23 -1.26
C THR A 1094 -24.29 -27.83 -1.96
N ALA A 1095 -23.17 -27.98 -1.25
CA ALA A 1095 -21.94 -28.58 -1.78
C ALA A 1095 -22.06 -30.08 -2.05
N ASP A 1096 -22.86 -30.82 -1.26
CA ASP A 1096 -23.08 -32.27 -1.41
C ASP A 1096 -24.14 -32.59 -2.47
N THR A 1097 -25.07 -31.67 -2.76
CA THR A 1097 -26.28 -31.95 -3.56
C THR A 1097 -26.01 -32.07 -5.06
N THR A 1098 -26.41 -33.18 -5.70
CA THR A 1098 -26.24 -33.37 -7.15
C THR A 1098 -27.40 -32.80 -7.98
N PHE A 1099 -28.63 -32.80 -7.48
CA PHE A 1099 -29.82 -32.37 -8.23
C PHE A 1099 -30.63 -31.32 -7.46
N PHE A 1100 -30.89 -30.18 -8.11
CA PHE A 1100 -31.67 -29.09 -7.54
C PHE A 1100 -33.00 -28.89 -8.27
N MET A 1101 -34.08 -28.76 -7.52
CA MET A 1101 -35.37 -28.29 -8.01
C MET A 1101 -35.50 -26.80 -7.74
N CYS A 1102 -35.57 -26.01 -8.81
CA CYS A 1102 -35.70 -24.56 -8.77
C CYS A 1102 -36.91 -24.06 -9.58
N PRO A 1103 -38.15 -24.55 -9.35
CA PRO A 1103 -39.31 -24.24 -10.20
C PRO A 1103 -39.96 -22.89 -9.85
N SER A 1104 -39.20 -21.79 -9.87
CA SER A 1104 -39.75 -20.47 -9.55
C SER A 1104 -40.90 -20.08 -10.48
N VAL A 1105 -42.01 -19.55 -9.94
CA VAL A 1105 -43.06 -18.92 -10.77
C VAL A 1105 -42.63 -17.53 -11.26
N SER A 1106 -41.71 -16.89 -10.55
CA SER A 1106 -41.09 -15.62 -10.89
C SER A 1106 -39.79 -15.49 -10.09
N GLU A 1107 -38.75 -14.92 -10.70
CA GLU A 1107 -37.41 -14.82 -10.12
C GLU A 1107 -36.72 -13.53 -10.57
N GLY A 1108 -36.04 -12.85 -9.64
CA GLY A 1108 -35.33 -11.61 -9.96
C GLY A 1108 -33.80 -11.75 -10.03
N TYR A 1109 -33.22 -12.51 -9.10
CA TYR A 1109 -31.76 -12.63 -8.95
C TYR A 1109 -31.21 -14.03 -9.25
N GLY A 1110 -32.04 -15.07 -9.14
CA GLY A 1110 -31.62 -16.44 -9.46
C GLY A 1110 -30.54 -17.02 -8.53
N HIS A 1111 -30.34 -16.44 -7.34
CA HIS A 1111 -29.23 -16.79 -6.44
C HIS A 1111 -29.12 -18.30 -6.14
N TYR A 1112 -30.23 -18.95 -5.82
CA TYR A 1112 -30.23 -20.39 -5.52
C TYR A 1112 -29.99 -21.28 -6.76
N ILE A 1113 -30.32 -20.81 -7.96
CA ILE A 1113 -29.98 -21.46 -9.24
C ILE A 1113 -28.47 -21.31 -9.49
N ASN A 1114 -27.91 -20.12 -9.30
CA ASN A 1114 -26.47 -19.89 -9.44
C ASN A 1114 -25.64 -20.69 -8.42
N GLN A 1115 -26.13 -20.84 -7.18
CA GLN A 1115 -25.50 -21.71 -6.19
C GLN A 1115 -25.46 -23.18 -6.64
N ALA A 1116 -26.55 -23.66 -7.26
CA ALA A 1116 -26.60 -25.01 -7.81
C ALA A 1116 -25.65 -25.17 -9.03
N ARG A 1117 -25.64 -24.20 -9.95
CA ARG A 1117 -24.71 -24.16 -11.10
C ARG A 1117 -23.25 -24.18 -10.62
N ALA A 1118 -22.88 -23.33 -9.66
CA ALA A 1118 -21.54 -23.26 -9.09
C ALA A 1118 -21.12 -24.59 -8.43
N ALA A 1119 -22.06 -25.29 -7.79
CA ALA A 1119 -21.82 -26.60 -7.20
C ALA A 1119 -21.58 -27.73 -8.23
N GLY A 1120 -21.77 -27.46 -9.53
CA GLY A 1120 -21.71 -28.46 -10.59
C GLY A 1120 -22.88 -29.45 -10.55
N ALA A 1121 -24.05 -28.98 -10.12
CA ALA A 1121 -25.25 -29.78 -10.00
C ALA A 1121 -26.13 -29.68 -11.26
N VAL A 1122 -26.99 -30.68 -11.46
CA VAL A 1122 -28.06 -30.62 -12.46
C VAL A 1122 -29.23 -29.84 -11.89
N VAL A 1123 -29.72 -28.84 -12.62
CA VAL A 1123 -30.81 -27.97 -12.19
C VAL A 1123 -32.06 -28.23 -13.03
N VAL A 1124 -33.20 -28.39 -12.36
CA VAL A 1124 -34.52 -28.40 -13.00
C VAL A 1124 -35.24 -27.11 -12.63
N THR A 1125 -35.57 -26.28 -13.61
CA THR A 1125 -36.21 -24.97 -13.38
C THR A 1125 -37.29 -24.72 -14.43
N THR A 1126 -38.01 -23.60 -14.39
CA THR A 1126 -39.11 -23.30 -15.34
C THR A 1126 -38.61 -22.67 -16.63
N ASP A 1127 -39.31 -22.88 -17.74
CA ASP A 1127 -39.05 -22.23 -19.03
C ASP A 1127 -39.57 -20.77 -19.08
N LEU A 1128 -39.01 -19.91 -18.23
CA LEU A 1128 -39.30 -18.49 -18.20
C LEU A 1128 -38.08 -17.70 -17.72
N SER A 1129 -37.86 -16.50 -18.25
CA SER A 1129 -36.77 -15.63 -17.80
C SER A 1129 -36.92 -15.25 -16.32
N PRO A 1130 -35.82 -15.17 -15.56
CA PRO A 1130 -34.44 -15.46 -15.95
C PRO A 1130 -34.02 -16.93 -15.88
N MET A 1131 -34.89 -17.85 -15.46
CA MET A 1131 -34.53 -19.25 -15.24
C MET A 1131 -33.96 -19.91 -16.51
N ASN A 1132 -34.60 -19.68 -17.66
CA ASN A 1132 -34.14 -20.19 -18.96
C ASN A 1132 -33.03 -19.34 -19.61
N GLU A 1133 -32.64 -18.21 -19.01
CA GLU A 1133 -31.40 -17.50 -19.37
C GLU A 1133 -30.19 -18.12 -18.64
N LEU A 1134 -30.41 -18.73 -17.47
CA LEU A 1134 -29.36 -19.35 -16.65
C LEU A 1134 -29.18 -20.85 -16.96
N ILE A 1135 -30.25 -21.52 -17.40
CA ILE A 1135 -30.28 -22.95 -17.70
C ILE A 1135 -30.75 -23.17 -19.14
N THR A 1136 -29.93 -23.87 -19.92
CA THR A 1136 -30.22 -24.30 -21.29
C THR A 1136 -30.69 -25.75 -21.25
N ALA A 1137 -31.87 -26.00 -21.82
CA ALA A 1137 -32.49 -27.32 -21.81
C ALA A 1137 -31.57 -28.39 -22.41
N ASN A 1138 -31.41 -29.51 -21.71
CA ASN A 1138 -30.59 -30.67 -22.07
C ASN A 1138 -29.07 -30.41 -22.17
N GLU A 1139 -28.60 -29.18 -21.95
CA GLU A 1139 -27.16 -28.85 -21.96
C GLU A 1139 -26.62 -28.57 -20.56
N THR A 1140 -27.35 -27.79 -19.76
CA THR A 1140 -26.96 -27.41 -18.39
C THR A 1140 -28.04 -27.74 -17.36
N GLY A 1141 -29.21 -28.23 -17.79
CA GLY A 1141 -30.30 -28.65 -16.93
C GLY A 1141 -31.60 -28.91 -17.69
N PHE A 1142 -32.72 -28.91 -16.97
CA PHE A 1142 -34.05 -29.16 -17.52
C PHE A 1142 -34.99 -27.99 -17.29
N LEU A 1143 -35.89 -27.76 -18.25
CA LEU A 1143 -36.89 -26.71 -18.20
C LEU A 1143 -38.31 -27.30 -18.10
N ILE A 1144 -39.06 -26.84 -17.12
CA ILE A 1144 -40.48 -27.17 -16.94
C ILE A 1144 -41.28 -26.24 -17.85
N PRO A 1145 -42.13 -26.78 -18.75
CA PRO A 1145 -42.95 -25.95 -19.61
C PRO A 1145 -43.97 -25.15 -18.78
N VAL A 1146 -44.14 -23.87 -19.11
CA VAL A 1146 -45.02 -22.95 -18.37
C VAL A 1146 -45.84 -22.08 -19.32
N GLU A 1147 -47.01 -21.64 -18.84
CA GLU A 1147 -47.78 -20.59 -19.49
C GLU A 1147 -47.34 -19.21 -18.96
N ARG A 1148 -47.07 -18.27 -19.87
CA ARG A 1148 -46.68 -16.89 -19.52
C ARG A 1148 -47.92 -16.06 -19.18
N ARG A 1149 -48.05 -15.66 -17.93
CA ARG A 1149 -49.16 -14.85 -17.43
C ARG A 1149 -48.76 -13.38 -17.29
N LYS A 1150 -49.56 -12.49 -17.86
CA LYS A 1150 -49.44 -11.04 -17.65
C LYS A 1150 -50.04 -10.66 -16.29
N HIS A 1151 -49.38 -9.77 -15.56
CA HIS A 1151 -49.86 -9.29 -14.26
C HIS A 1151 -50.11 -7.78 -14.30
N SER A 1152 -51.28 -7.34 -13.84
CA SER A 1152 -51.73 -5.96 -14.02
C SER A 1152 -50.99 -4.90 -13.21
N LYS A 1153 -50.10 -5.35 -12.31
CA LYS A 1153 -49.26 -4.48 -11.48
C LYS A 1153 -47.79 -4.44 -11.90
N MET A 1154 -47.36 -5.23 -12.89
CA MET A 1154 -45.97 -5.22 -13.36
C MET A 1154 -45.81 -4.17 -14.46
N LEU A 1155 -45.04 -3.12 -14.20
CA LEU A 1155 -44.81 -2.03 -15.15
C LEU A 1155 -44.27 -2.55 -16.50
N MET A 1156 -43.36 -3.52 -16.44
CA MET A 1156 -42.72 -4.13 -17.61
C MET A 1156 -43.43 -5.41 -18.08
N GLY A 1157 -44.60 -5.76 -17.53
CA GLY A 1157 -45.26 -7.07 -17.72
C GLY A 1157 -46.34 -7.13 -18.81
N GLY A 1158 -46.52 -6.08 -19.62
CA GLY A 1158 -47.40 -6.11 -20.80
C GLY A 1158 -48.90 -5.89 -20.55
N ALA A 1159 -49.34 -5.79 -19.30
CA ALA A 1159 -50.75 -5.55 -18.94
C ALA A 1159 -50.91 -4.58 -17.76
N TYR A 1160 -49.93 -3.72 -17.52
CA TYR A 1160 -49.95 -2.75 -16.43
C TYR A 1160 -51.20 -1.85 -16.52
N ARG A 1161 -51.94 -1.72 -15.41
CA ARG A 1161 -53.19 -0.92 -15.35
C ARG A 1161 -52.94 0.58 -15.23
N GLY A 1162 -51.77 1.01 -14.78
CA GLY A 1162 -51.42 2.42 -14.67
C GLY A 1162 -50.91 3.00 -16.00
N GLU A 1163 -50.65 4.30 -16.00
CA GLU A 1163 -50.06 4.99 -17.15
C GLU A 1163 -48.60 4.56 -17.37
N HIS A 1164 -48.13 4.67 -18.62
CA HIS A 1164 -46.75 4.40 -19.05
C HIS A 1164 -46.25 2.97 -18.81
N GLY A 1165 -47.13 1.96 -18.82
CA GLY A 1165 -46.71 0.56 -18.83
C GLY A 1165 -46.14 0.13 -20.18
N LEU A 1166 -45.16 -0.78 -20.18
CA LEU A 1166 -44.65 -1.39 -21.42
C LEU A 1166 -45.77 -2.19 -22.11
N ARG A 1167 -46.02 -1.93 -23.40
CA ARG A 1167 -47.07 -2.57 -24.20
C ARG A 1167 -46.48 -3.63 -25.13
N ASP A 1168 -47.36 -4.49 -25.66
CA ASP A 1168 -47.02 -5.45 -26.72
C ASP A 1168 -45.84 -6.38 -26.38
N VAL A 1169 -45.84 -6.87 -25.14
CA VAL A 1169 -44.91 -7.87 -24.60
C VAL A 1169 -45.67 -8.96 -23.84
N ASP A 1170 -45.06 -10.14 -23.74
CA ASP A 1170 -45.57 -11.28 -22.97
C ASP A 1170 -45.41 -11.08 -21.45
N GLY A 1171 -46.07 -11.94 -20.68
CA GLY A 1171 -46.02 -11.91 -19.21
C GLY A 1171 -44.68 -12.39 -18.62
N LEU A 1172 -44.38 -11.92 -17.41
CA LEU A 1172 -43.19 -12.25 -16.62
C LEU A 1172 -43.46 -13.25 -15.48
N VAL A 1173 -44.65 -13.87 -15.47
CA VAL A 1173 -45.05 -14.85 -14.44
C VAL A 1173 -45.33 -16.19 -15.08
N ALA A 1174 -44.73 -17.24 -14.56
CA ALA A 1174 -45.00 -18.60 -14.98
C ALA A 1174 -46.25 -19.15 -14.27
N THR A 1175 -47.07 -19.86 -15.03
CA THR A 1175 -48.18 -20.67 -14.51
C THR A 1175 -47.98 -22.10 -14.97
N PHE A 1176 -47.95 -23.05 -14.03
CA PHE A 1176 -47.81 -24.49 -14.29
C PHE A 1176 -48.46 -25.29 -13.16
N ARG A 1177 -48.54 -26.62 -13.30
CA ARG A 1177 -49.13 -27.52 -12.30
C ARG A 1177 -48.17 -28.67 -11.98
N GLY A 1178 -48.46 -29.40 -10.90
CA GLY A 1178 -47.68 -30.58 -10.51
C GLY A 1178 -47.43 -31.60 -11.63
N PRO A 1179 -48.40 -31.93 -12.51
CA PRO A 1179 -48.16 -32.83 -13.64
C PRO A 1179 -47.04 -32.37 -14.59
N ASN A 1180 -46.89 -31.08 -14.84
CA ASN A 1180 -45.80 -30.55 -15.68
C ASN A 1180 -44.43 -30.82 -15.05
N VAL A 1181 -44.33 -30.69 -13.72
CA VAL A 1181 -43.11 -31.02 -12.96
C VAL A 1181 -42.83 -32.52 -13.06
N CYS A 1182 -43.85 -33.36 -12.87
CA CYS A 1182 -43.69 -34.82 -12.90
C CYS A 1182 -43.24 -35.34 -14.26
N GLU A 1183 -43.76 -34.76 -15.35
CA GLU A 1183 -43.40 -35.12 -16.71
C GLU A 1183 -41.89 -34.93 -16.95
N VAL A 1184 -41.37 -33.74 -16.63
CA VAL A 1184 -39.94 -33.44 -16.79
C VAL A 1184 -39.06 -34.30 -15.90
N VAL A 1185 -39.48 -34.58 -14.66
CA VAL A 1185 -38.71 -35.46 -13.76
C VAL A 1185 -38.66 -36.89 -14.31
N ARG A 1186 -39.78 -37.43 -14.81
CA ARG A 1186 -39.81 -38.76 -15.43
C ARG A 1186 -39.01 -38.81 -16.72
N GLU A 1187 -39.11 -37.76 -17.54
CA GLU A 1187 -38.33 -37.62 -18.77
C GLU A 1187 -36.83 -37.63 -18.45
N MET A 1188 -36.39 -36.81 -17.49
CA MET A 1188 -35.00 -36.81 -17.02
C MET A 1188 -34.56 -38.21 -16.58
N MET A 1189 -35.36 -38.91 -15.78
CA MET A 1189 -35.03 -40.25 -15.30
C MET A 1189 -34.97 -41.30 -16.42
N ALA A 1190 -35.88 -41.22 -17.39
CA ALA A 1190 -36.01 -42.21 -18.45
C ALA A 1190 -35.03 -41.99 -19.61
N LEU A 1191 -34.71 -40.73 -19.92
CA LEU A 1191 -34.00 -40.34 -21.14
C LEU A 1191 -32.55 -39.92 -20.90
N THR A 1192 -32.06 -39.91 -19.66
CA THR A 1192 -30.64 -39.57 -19.38
C THR A 1192 -29.84 -40.71 -18.75
N THR A 1193 -28.60 -40.81 -19.21
CA THR A 1193 -27.53 -41.62 -18.60
C THR A 1193 -26.81 -40.85 -17.48
N THR A 1194 -26.07 -41.57 -16.64
CA THR A 1194 -25.24 -40.98 -15.57
C THR A 1194 -24.20 -40.01 -16.15
N GLU A 1195 -23.61 -40.35 -17.29
CA GLU A 1195 -22.58 -39.56 -17.98
C GLU A 1195 -23.18 -38.26 -18.53
N GLN A 1196 -24.37 -38.31 -19.13
CA GLN A 1196 -25.08 -37.12 -19.59
C GLN A 1196 -25.40 -36.18 -18.43
N ARG A 1197 -25.87 -36.72 -17.29
CA ARG A 1197 -26.14 -35.91 -16.08
C ARG A 1197 -24.87 -35.27 -15.52
N ALA A 1198 -23.76 -36.01 -15.49
CA ALA A 1198 -22.46 -35.47 -15.07
C ALA A 1198 -21.97 -34.35 -16.00
N ALA A 1199 -22.11 -34.53 -17.32
CA ALA A 1199 -21.78 -33.52 -18.31
C ALA A 1199 -22.64 -32.25 -18.15
N MET A 1200 -23.95 -32.40 -17.91
CA MET A 1200 -24.85 -31.27 -17.64
C MET A 1200 -24.40 -30.48 -16.40
N GLY A 1201 -24.07 -31.16 -15.30
CA GLY A 1201 -23.56 -30.50 -14.09
C GLY A 1201 -22.23 -29.76 -14.34
N ALA A 1202 -21.32 -30.34 -15.10
CA ALA A 1202 -20.06 -29.69 -15.48
C ALA A 1202 -20.28 -28.46 -16.39
N ASN A 1203 -21.18 -28.56 -17.36
CA ASN A 1203 -21.54 -27.44 -18.25
C ASN A 1203 -22.24 -26.32 -17.47
N ALA A 1204 -23.13 -26.65 -16.53
CA ALA A 1204 -23.78 -25.67 -15.66
C ALA A 1204 -22.75 -24.87 -14.84
N ARG A 1205 -21.71 -25.55 -14.32
CA ARG A 1205 -20.60 -24.90 -13.63
C ARG A 1205 -19.77 -24.01 -14.55
N ARG A 1206 -19.46 -24.48 -15.76
CA ARG A 1206 -18.74 -23.69 -16.77
C ARG A 1206 -19.51 -22.41 -17.09
N ALA A 1207 -20.80 -22.50 -17.37
CA ALA A 1207 -21.66 -21.36 -17.68
C ALA A 1207 -21.74 -20.36 -16.51
N TYR A 1208 -21.73 -20.82 -15.25
CA TYR A 1208 -21.63 -19.94 -14.08
C TYR A 1208 -20.31 -19.13 -14.06
N HIS A 1209 -19.19 -19.75 -14.42
CA HIS A 1209 -17.90 -19.04 -14.52
C HIS A 1209 -17.88 -18.04 -15.67
N GLU A 1210 -18.41 -18.40 -16.84
CA GLU A 1210 -18.55 -17.49 -17.99
C GLU A 1210 -19.43 -16.27 -17.65
N ASP A 1211 -20.55 -16.47 -16.96
CA ASP A 1211 -21.42 -15.39 -16.49
C ASP A 1211 -20.70 -14.50 -15.45
N THR A 1212 -19.86 -15.09 -14.61
CA THR A 1212 -19.05 -14.36 -13.62
C THR A 1212 -17.99 -13.49 -14.29
N GLU A 1213 -17.32 -14.01 -15.32
CA GLU A 1213 -16.37 -13.24 -16.12
C GLU A 1213 -17.04 -12.11 -16.88
N PHE A 1214 -18.22 -12.36 -17.45
CA PHE A 1214 -19.01 -11.32 -18.11
C PHE A 1214 -19.41 -10.22 -17.13
N PHE A 1215 -19.94 -10.59 -15.96
CA PHE A 1215 -20.29 -9.64 -14.91
C PHE A 1215 -19.09 -8.80 -14.48
N ALA A 1216 -17.91 -9.43 -14.30
CA ALA A 1216 -16.68 -8.72 -13.95
C ALA A 1216 -16.29 -7.68 -15.02
N LYS A 1217 -16.35 -8.03 -16.31
CA LYS A 1217 -16.08 -7.11 -17.43
C LYS A 1217 -17.09 -5.95 -17.45
N ALA A 1218 -18.39 -6.25 -17.30
CA ALA A 1218 -19.43 -5.22 -17.25
C ALA A 1218 -19.25 -4.25 -16.07
N MET A 1219 -18.76 -4.72 -14.91
CA MET A 1219 -18.43 -3.84 -13.77
C MET A 1219 -17.22 -2.96 -14.05
N GLN A 1220 -16.23 -3.42 -14.83
CA GLN A 1220 -15.12 -2.58 -15.28
C GLN A 1220 -15.61 -1.48 -16.22
N GLU A 1221 -16.51 -1.79 -17.14
CA GLU A 1221 -17.14 -0.81 -18.04
C GLU A 1221 -17.98 0.21 -17.27
N LEU A 1222 -18.78 -0.23 -16.30
CA LEU A 1222 -19.56 0.66 -15.43
C LEU A 1222 -18.65 1.60 -14.62
N ARG A 1223 -17.52 1.10 -14.11
CA ARG A 1223 -16.51 1.94 -13.43
C ARG A 1223 -15.90 2.98 -14.37
N GLN A 1224 -15.60 2.62 -15.61
CA GLN A 1224 -15.12 3.59 -16.60
C GLN A 1224 -16.19 4.63 -16.94
N PHE A 1225 -17.46 4.22 -17.03
CA PHE A 1225 -18.58 5.11 -17.27
C PHE A 1225 -18.79 6.12 -16.13
N ALA A 1226 -18.80 5.65 -14.88
CA ALA A 1226 -18.94 6.51 -13.70
C ALA A 1226 -17.81 7.55 -13.61
N ARG A 1227 -16.58 7.18 -14.00
CA ARG A 1227 -15.41 8.07 -14.04
C ARG A 1227 -15.40 9.09 -15.18
N ARG A 1228 -16.21 8.89 -16.22
CA ARG A 1228 -16.33 9.82 -17.37
C ARG A 1228 -17.50 10.79 -17.21
N SER A 1229 -18.46 10.43 -16.34
CA SER A 1229 -19.69 11.19 -16.11
C SER A 1229 -19.56 12.14 -14.91
N ASN A 1230 -18.58 11.86 -14.04
CA ASN A 1230 -17.95 12.81 -13.12
C ASN A 1230 -16.79 13.50 -13.84
#